data_AF-V8CAC6-F1
#
_entry.id   AF-V8CAC6-F1
#
_cell.length_a   1.000
_cell.length_b   1.000
_cell.length_c   1.000
_cell.angle_alpha   90.00
_cell.angle_beta   90.00
_cell.angle_gamma   90.00
#
_symmetry.space_group_name_H-M   'P 1'
#
loop_
_entity.id
_entity.type
_entity.pdbx_description
1 polymer ?
#
loop_
_entity_poly.entity_id
_entity_poly.type
_entity_poly.pdbx_seq_one_letter_code
_entity_poly.pdbx_strand_id
1 'polypeptide(L)'
;MKQGIRRVSIINSTITKRERERESSSRLDCHTEQGEVSKKQNRDISLALNMTTKNGWHNNANNPKSPRKLALSLITSVAFTGVALDILAAACSSTGQANYWTISCSGNMNASDLYNPPAISSGIVTINLNNLTTNGGSKLFAFQRYGGSWATNGTRVVNFNNVNSASTTFSIGFNVGNWNSVSVSASRIGTLTVSGNSTHTISVSNGSNIGNLQVNQSNSNTTINGSSVTSLSGNWIGILNVSNGSSVGTISNAGIGTLNANNSTINTIDNTSSLGTLNLNSNSRLGNLTNRANKTINTITLNSSSISGTLLNNGTINTLTLNTNSSINTISNNSSVGTLTLNGGSINTLTQNGTLTTLNLSNNARIENLTNQATKTISTLTLDNSSINGVLTNAGTIGTLSLSNSSRVGSINSSGNITSLTIRGDGSYVGSISGGGTIGTLSIGNRWVFQPNLGSNDIDAAVNTLLLYSASIEIDSEGGAGKGWNDLTKANPKEHIKFKSITTAGIGNYSIYVGIGQNAPTPKSDEDYYETKNLVVSGTTNATDLRFKHISPQPGVKLIPLDATNNSLEGANEYIQAEATKFRLEADVATSYGASMYRALALSYMRRNAMTQNILDTMTTKTFHSDKYYTHEVELRLLQYDMARLTNRSTKFSKLQRKNTSNLDKVRQKIAKVTLEQSKGQDLDKGYNNFELIDQLDAIFIPYSGRKDWRLFALPYGANSIVGLGASSALEWAGGAIFGIQRNLRKGGGIFGGYVGYEFVNTDTQLVGAPTRVQTNSLQAGLNYFKTFAFTSKVWEGFIKASIRGGVDLPRFTFQASGQDNTIQSNTKASSIPLLWSAGAEVHGGITFYQFKRNSYVAPEIGISYDILSTLDMKFLKPFGASEFYDRIYWHLPQVGLSLRYYKIFGNTFRLNTKIGIKYNILNNQEATFTIGQFSNKGTISLPAVYGNLSLDFIWMVRKNHELSLGYDGLFYANKFVKDKQSKEYNQQFNGVTTTLNLKYAYWFGGTDYVKDKEGNVISTKSTKKPKKSKPKKQKKSNKKVYYIDG
;
A
#
# COMPACT_ATOMS: atom_id res chain seq x y z
N MET A 1 34.65 -23.98 -46.42
CA MET A 1 36.08 -23.80 -46.09
C MET A 1 36.27 -23.89 -44.59
N LYS A 2 37.25 -24.72 -44.17
CA LYS A 2 37.99 -24.86 -42.90
C LYS A 2 37.45 -24.10 -41.66
N GLN A 3 36.92 -24.82 -40.68
CA GLN A 3 37.61 -25.39 -39.49
C GLN A 3 38.11 -24.35 -38.48
N GLY A 4 37.53 -24.41 -37.27
CA GLY A 4 37.96 -23.67 -36.08
C GLY A 4 37.30 -24.21 -34.81
N ILE A 5 37.43 -25.51 -34.55
CA ILE A 5 37.07 -26.12 -33.26
C ILE A 5 38.20 -25.81 -32.27
N ARG A 6 37.92 -25.08 -31.19
CA ARG A 6 38.72 -25.13 -29.96
C ARG A 6 37.82 -25.25 -28.72
N ARG A 7 38.32 -26.12 -27.85
CA ARG A 7 37.68 -26.78 -26.71
C ARG A 7 37.09 -25.83 -25.67
N VAL A 8 35.89 -26.17 -25.22
CA VAL A 8 35.27 -25.73 -23.96
C VAL A 8 35.96 -26.47 -22.82
N SER A 9 36.53 -25.74 -21.86
CA SER A 9 36.97 -26.26 -20.56
C SER A 9 35.90 -25.97 -19.52
N ILE A 10 35.50 -27.00 -18.78
CA ILE A 10 34.56 -26.95 -17.66
C ILE A 10 35.36 -26.69 -16.36
N ILE A 11 34.70 -26.05 -15.39
CA ILE A 11 34.99 -25.95 -13.94
C ILE A 11 35.89 -24.78 -13.49
N ASN A 12 35.25 -23.73 -12.95
CA ASN A 12 35.43 -23.37 -11.53
C ASN A 12 34.34 -22.37 -11.08
N SER A 13 33.38 -22.86 -10.29
CA SER A 13 32.44 -22.05 -9.54
C SER A 13 33.09 -21.58 -8.24
N THR A 14 33.38 -20.29 -8.13
CA THR A 14 33.86 -19.66 -6.90
C THR A 14 32.68 -19.50 -5.94
N ILE A 15 32.61 -20.39 -4.95
CA ILE A 15 31.75 -20.29 -3.77
C ILE A 15 32.51 -19.42 -2.74
N THR A 16 32.05 -18.21 -2.49
CA THR A 16 32.51 -17.40 -1.35
C THR A 16 31.61 -17.62 -0.15
N LYS A 17 32.17 -18.36 0.82
CA LYS A 17 31.84 -18.43 2.25
C LYS A 17 31.89 -17.05 2.92
N ARG A 18 30.93 -16.76 3.81
CA ARG A 18 31.04 -15.96 5.05
C ARG A 18 29.70 -16.08 5.78
N GLU A 19 29.56 -17.02 6.70
CA GLU A 19 29.87 -16.96 8.15
C GLU A 19 28.61 -16.66 8.97
N ARG A 20 28.20 -17.69 9.73
CA ARG A 20 27.20 -17.66 10.80
C ARG A 20 27.95 -17.40 12.10
N GLU A 21 27.42 -16.53 12.94
CA GLU A 21 27.66 -16.57 14.38
C GLU A 21 26.36 -16.92 15.11
N ARG A 22 26.49 -17.85 16.06
CA ARG A 22 25.51 -18.33 17.03
C ARG A 22 26.18 -18.14 18.38
N GLU A 23 25.43 -17.65 19.37
CA GLU A 23 25.36 -18.14 20.76
C GLU A 23 24.24 -17.33 21.46
N SER A 24 23.13 -17.97 21.89
CA SER A 24 22.88 -18.61 23.21
C SER A 24 22.53 -17.57 24.30
N SER A 25 21.63 -17.74 25.27
CA SER A 25 20.57 -18.71 25.64
C SER A 25 20.08 -18.29 27.04
N SER A 26 18.76 -18.17 27.27
CA SER A 26 18.07 -18.42 28.56
C SER A 26 16.56 -18.22 28.34
N ARG A 27 15.74 -19.26 28.08
CA ARG A 27 15.19 -20.32 28.95
C ARG A 27 14.12 -19.82 29.94
N LEU A 28 12.84 -20.15 29.71
CA LEU A 28 12.03 -20.98 30.64
C LEU A 28 10.69 -21.43 29.99
N ASP A 29 10.37 -22.69 30.24
CA ASP A 29 9.22 -23.52 29.79
C ASP A 29 7.85 -23.03 30.32
N CYS A 30 6.69 -23.36 29.72
CA CYS A 30 5.97 -24.63 29.96
C CYS A 30 4.84 -24.91 28.92
N HIS A 31 4.93 -26.09 28.29
CA HIS A 31 3.95 -27.20 28.23
C HIS A 31 2.46 -27.04 27.77
N THR A 32 2.10 -27.72 26.65
CA THR A 32 1.14 -28.87 26.44
C THR A 32 -0.36 -28.52 26.47
N GLU A 33 -1.30 -29.09 25.70
CA GLU A 33 -1.40 -30.22 24.78
C GLU A 33 -2.73 -30.09 23.98
N GLN A 34 -2.78 -30.77 22.82
CA GLN A 34 -3.91 -31.41 22.11
C GLN A 34 -5.39 -30.97 22.31
N GLY A 35 -6.16 -30.94 21.20
CA GLY A 35 -7.62 -31.05 21.28
C GLY A 35 -8.40 -30.74 20.00
N GLU A 36 -8.84 -31.80 19.34
CA GLU A 36 -9.65 -31.92 18.13
C GLU A 36 -10.95 -31.07 17.94
N VAL A 37 -11.17 -30.66 16.69
CA VAL A 37 -12.33 -30.96 15.79
C VAL A 37 -13.75 -30.40 16.11
N SER A 38 -14.23 -29.59 15.14
CA SER A 38 -15.56 -29.68 14.46
C SER A 38 -16.80 -28.87 14.93
N LYS A 39 -17.26 -28.09 13.93
CA LYS A 39 -18.65 -27.84 13.45
C LYS A 39 -19.47 -26.66 14.00
N LYS A 40 -19.82 -25.80 13.02
CA LYS A 40 -21.12 -25.12 12.77
C LYS A 40 -21.55 -24.12 13.86
N GLN A 41 -22.17 -22.97 13.59
CA GLN A 41 -23.06 -22.56 12.51
C GLN A 41 -23.24 -21.03 12.59
N ASN A 42 -23.51 -20.39 11.45
CA ASN A 42 -23.97 -19.00 11.31
C ASN A 42 -25.00 -18.58 12.36
N ARG A 43 -24.91 -17.32 12.83
CA ARG A 43 -25.97 -16.32 12.63
C ARG A 43 -25.54 -14.91 13.07
N ASP A 44 -26.09 -13.96 12.33
CA ASP A 44 -25.92 -12.52 12.38
C ASP A 44 -26.12 -11.91 13.77
N ILE A 45 -25.30 -10.90 14.10
CA ILE A 45 -25.62 -9.91 15.13
C ILE A 45 -25.57 -8.53 14.47
N SER A 46 -26.75 -8.08 14.08
CA SER A 46 -27.10 -6.69 13.85
C SER A 46 -27.31 -5.95 15.18
N LEU A 47 -26.94 -4.68 15.15
CA LEU A 47 -27.24 -3.60 16.08
C LEU A 47 -28.53 -3.77 16.91
N ALA A 48 -28.45 -3.40 18.20
CA ALA A 48 -29.62 -3.03 18.98
C ALA A 48 -29.39 -1.73 19.74
N LEU A 49 -30.25 -0.77 19.42
CA LEU A 49 -30.57 0.45 20.16
C LEU A 49 -31.20 0.12 21.52
N ASN A 50 -30.81 0.92 22.52
CA ASN A 50 -31.64 1.68 23.45
C ASN A 50 -33.12 1.27 23.63
N MET A 51 -33.51 0.91 24.87
CA MET A 51 -34.50 1.63 25.72
C MET A 51 -35.14 0.74 26.81
N THR A 52 -35.09 1.24 28.05
CA THR A 52 -36.05 1.12 29.19
C THR A 52 -36.82 -0.17 29.48
N THR A 53 -36.81 -0.60 30.75
CA THR A 53 -38.02 -1.03 31.46
C THR A 53 -38.00 -0.67 32.94
N LYS A 54 -39.22 -0.46 33.46
CA LYS A 54 -39.64 0.13 34.73
C LYS A 54 -40.37 -0.96 35.53
N ASN A 55 -40.07 -1.01 36.83
CA ASN A 55 -40.81 -1.47 38.02
C ASN A 55 -42.05 -2.39 37.93
N GLY A 56 -42.11 -3.30 38.93
CA GLY A 56 -43.33 -3.82 39.56
C GLY A 56 -43.06 -5.14 40.32
N TRP A 57 -42.67 -5.10 41.60
CA TRP A 57 -43.54 -5.35 42.77
C TRP A 57 -44.26 -6.71 42.81
N HIS A 58 -43.89 -7.57 43.77
CA HIS A 58 -44.82 -8.10 44.78
C HIS A 58 -44.11 -8.77 45.96
N ASN A 59 -44.51 -8.35 47.16
CA ASN A 59 -44.17 -8.89 48.49
C ASN A 59 -45.02 -10.11 48.86
N ASN A 60 -44.50 -10.97 49.74
CA ASN A 60 -44.96 -11.24 51.14
C ASN A 60 -44.54 -12.67 51.58
N ALA A 61 -43.73 -12.81 52.63
CA ALA A 61 -44.09 -12.89 54.07
C ALA A 61 -44.32 -14.36 54.50
N ASN A 62 -43.54 -14.95 55.43
CA ASN A 62 -43.69 -14.95 56.90
C ASN A 62 -42.75 -16.10 57.39
N ASN A 63 -42.15 -16.21 58.58
CA ASN A 63 -42.55 -15.85 59.95
C ASN A 63 -41.38 -16.19 60.95
N PRO A 64 -41.50 -16.04 62.29
CA PRO A 64 -40.53 -15.29 63.10
C PRO A 64 -40.03 -16.05 64.35
N LYS A 65 -39.24 -15.39 65.21
CA LYS A 65 -39.26 -15.55 66.68
C LYS A 65 -38.52 -14.37 67.35
N SER A 66 -39.28 -13.58 68.11
CA SER A 66 -38.79 -12.66 69.17
C SER A 66 -39.32 -13.19 70.52
N PRO A 67 -38.88 -12.67 71.70
CA PRO A 67 -39.53 -11.47 72.23
C PRO A 67 -38.71 -10.57 73.19
N ARG A 68 -39.04 -9.26 73.13
CA ARG A 68 -39.38 -8.30 74.22
C ARG A 68 -38.38 -8.02 75.37
N LYS A 69 -38.32 -6.83 75.99
CA LYS A 69 -38.84 -5.44 75.87
C LYS A 69 -38.45 -4.77 77.20
N LEU A 70 -38.26 -3.45 77.22
CA LEU A 70 -38.93 -2.47 78.12
C LEU A 70 -38.20 -1.12 78.01
N ALA A 71 -38.81 0.06 77.97
CA ALA A 71 -40.10 0.59 77.51
C ALA A 71 -40.05 2.12 77.68
N LEU A 72 -41.09 2.80 77.18
CA LEU A 72 -41.62 4.12 77.55
C LEU A 72 -41.09 5.33 76.76
N SER A 73 -41.85 5.95 75.84
CA SER A 73 -43.04 6.85 75.97
C SER A 73 -42.66 8.23 76.57
N LEU A 74 -43.29 9.38 76.32
CA LEU A 74 -44.25 9.96 75.37
C LEU A 74 -44.37 11.45 75.83
N ILE A 75 -44.53 12.41 74.90
CA ILE A 75 -45.14 13.78 75.01
C ILE A 75 -44.55 14.83 76.01
N THR A 76 -44.17 16.02 75.52
CA THR A 76 -44.82 17.37 75.77
C THR A 76 -43.88 18.58 75.55
N SER A 77 -44.50 19.70 75.08
CA SER A 77 -44.12 21.13 75.19
C SER A 77 -42.89 21.65 74.41
N VAL A 78 -43.04 22.59 73.45
CA VAL A 78 -43.19 24.06 73.56
C VAL A 78 -41.86 24.78 73.91
N ALA A 79 -41.59 25.84 73.14
CA ALA A 79 -40.76 27.01 73.46
C ALA A 79 -39.23 26.98 73.18
N PHE A 80 -38.87 27.97 72.35
CA PHE A 80 -37.73 28.88 72.49
C PHE A 80 -36.31 28.41 72.14
N THR A 81 -35.80 29.06 71.07
CA THR A 81 -34.46 29.66 70.93
C THR A 81 -33.23 28.82 71.30
N GLY A 82 -32.40 28.57 70.29
CA GLY A 82 -30.99 28.21 70.39
C GLY A 82 -30.62 27.40 69.15
N VAL A 83 -29.98 27.92 68.10
CA VAL A 83 -28.63 28.51 68.15
C VAL A 83 -27.81 27.84 69.25
N ALA A 84 -27.47 26.56 69.05
CA ALA A 84 -26.42 25.87 69.78
C ALA A 84 -25.70 25.01 68.73
N LEU A 85 -24.75 25.56 67.98
CA LEU A 85 -23.36 25.70 68.44
C LEU A 85 -22.89 24.38 69.07
N ASP A 86 -22.67 23.36 68.24
CA ASP A 86 -21.35 22.75 68.28
C ASP A 86 -20.37 23.83 67.80
N ILE A 87 -20.09 24.77 68.70
CA ILE A 87 -18.78 25.37 68.81
C ILE A 87 -17.87 24.15 68.97
N LEU A 88 -17.39 23.60 67.86
CA LEU A 88 -15.96 23.27 67.78
C LEU A 88 -15.29 24.56 68.22
N ALA A 89 -15.09 24.69 69.54
CA ALA A 89 -14.36 25.78 70.14
C ALA A 89 -13.13 25.87 69.27
N ALA A 90 -13.01 26.99 68.58
CA ALA A 90 -11.93 27.18 67.65
C ALA A 90 -10.68 27.07 68.51
N ALA A 91 -10.05 25.91 68.46
CA ALA A 91 -9.10 25.48 69.46
C ALA A 91 -7.86 25.07 68.70
N CYS A 92 -6.80 25.83 68.92
CA CYS A 92 -5.46 25.39 68.62
C CYS A 92 -4.94 24.62 69.84
N SER A 93 -4.59 23.35 69.65
CA SER A 93 -3.88 22.56 70.65
C SER A 93 -2.41 22.45 70.26
N SER A 94 -1.52 22.58 71.23
CA SER A 94 -0.08 22.36 71.06
C SER A 94 0.36 21.19 71.92
N THR A 95 1.03 20.20 71.31
CA THR A 95 1.64 19.07 72.01
C THR A 95 3.13 19.04 71.69
N GLY A 96 3.98 18.94 72.71
CA GLY A 96 5.43 19.05 72.54
C GLY A 96 6.24 18.18 73.51
N GLN A 97 7.30 17.53 72.99
CA GLN A 97 8.44 16.99 73.74
C GLN A 97 9.72 17.70 73.25
N ALA A 98 10.84 17.56 73.97
CA ALA A 98 12.07 18.37 73.81
C ALA A 98 12.60 18.55 72.36
N ASN A 99 12.24 17.69 71.40
CA ASN A 99 12.64 17.78 69.99
C ASN A 99 11.50 17.61 68.96
N TYR A 100 10.23 17.58 69.38
CA TYR A 100 9.08 17.41 68.48
C TYR A 100 7.88 18.23 68.97
N TRP A 101 7.38 19.14 68.13
CA TRP A 101 6.21 19.97 68.42
C TRP A 101 5.16 19.84 67.33
N THR A 102 3.90 19.61 67.71
CA THR A 102 2.75 19.63 66.81
C THR A 102 1.70 20.63 67.29
N ILE A 103 1.29 21.52 66.40
CA ILE A 103 0.18 22.46 66.60
C ILE A 103 -0.95 22.05 65.69
N SER A 104 -2.15 21.83 66.23
CA SER A 104 -3.33 21.45 65.47
C SER A 104 -4.46 22.44 65.74
N CYS A 105 -4.94 23.11 64.69
CA CYS A 105 -6.06 24.05 64.76
C CYS A 105 -7.23 23.58 63.88
N SER A 106 -8.46 23.71 64.37
CA SER A 106 -9.70 23.39 63.66
C SER A 106 -10.86 24.31 64.08
N GLY A 107 -11.96 24.29 63.34
CA GLY A 107 -13.18 25.07 63.65
C GLY A 107 -13.25 26.41 62.90
N ASN A 108 -14.01 27.38 63.45
CA ASN A 108 -14.19 28.71 62.86
C ASN A 108 -13.52 29.77 63.73
N MET A 109 -12.44 30.39 63.25
CA MET A 109 -11.65 31.39 64.00
C MET A 109 -11.21 32.54 63.10
N ASN A 110 -10.87 33.68 63.69
CA ASN A 110 -10.19 34.73 62.96
C ASN A 110 -8.74 34.30 62.69
N ALA A 111 -8.17 34.76 61.58
CA ALA A 111 -6.79 34.45 61.23
C ALA A 111 -5.79 34.88 62.33
N SER A 112 -6.10 35.95 63.08
CA SER A 112 -5.32 36.42 64.24
C SER A 112 -5.17 35.38 65.35
N ASP A 113 -6.20 34.54 65.54
CA ASP A 113 -6.35 33.67 66.70
C ASP A 113 -5.56 32.36 66.55
N LEU A 114 -4.96 32.12 65.38
CA LEU A 114 -4.09 30.98 65.13
C LEU A 114 -2.82 31.06 65.99
N TYR A 115 -2.43 29.95 66.61
CA TYR A 115 -1.27 29.93 67.51
C TYR A 115 0.06 30.09 66.74
N ASN A 116 0.99 30.90 67.26
CA ASN A 116 2.34 31.00 66.70
C ASN A 116 3.21 29.84 67.23
N PRO A 117 4.07 29.23 66.40
CA PRO A 117 4.94 28.16 66.84
C PRO A 117 5.93 28.65 67.92
N PRO A 118 6.22 27.85 68.96
CA PRO A 118 7.25 28.18 69.93
C PRO A 118 8.63 28.18 69.27
N ALA A 119 9.51 29.05 69.75
CA ALA A 119 10.89 29.12 69.27
C ALA A 119 11.71 27.95 69.86
N ILE A 120 12.13 27.00 69.02
CA ILE A 120 12.94 25.85 69.42
C ILE A 120 14.28 25.81 68.67
N SER A 121 15.35 25.42 69.38
CA SER A 121 16.73 25.37 68.88
C SER A 121 17.08 24.12 68.07
N SER A 122 16.28 23.06 68.11
CA SER A 122 16.46 21.83 67.31
C SER A 122 15.18 21.01 67.28
N GLY A 123 14.99 20.17 66.26
CA GLY A 123 13.86 19.21 66.21
C GLY A 123 12.86 19.43 65.07
N ILE A 124 11.69 18.80 65.13
CA ILE A 124 10.62 18.87 64.11
C ILE A 124 9.47 19.74 64.64
N VAL A 125 8.98 20.68 63.82
CA VAL A 125 7.74 21.43 64.11
C VAL A 125 6.73 21.17 63.00
N THR A 126 5.55 20.70 63.38
CA THR A 126 4.43 20.45 62.46
C THR A 126 3.24 21.32 62.84
N ILE A 127 2.70 22.09 61.90
CA ILE A 127 1.45 22.84 62.05
C ILE A 127 0.39 22.17 61.16
N ASN A 128 -0.70 21.69 61.74
CA ASN A 128 -1.83 21.09 61.04
C ASN A 128 -3.06 21.98 61.17
N LEU A 129 -3.55 22.50 60.06
CA LEU A 129 -4.79 23.25 59.97
C LEU A 129 -5.84 22.34 59.34
N ASN A 130 -6.75 21.79 60.14
CA ASN A 130 -7.69 20.75 59.74
C ASN A 130 -9.13 21.27 59.85
N ASN A 131 -9.94 21.16 58.78
CA ASN A 131 -11.35 21.58 58.79
C ASN A 131 -11.55 23.01 59.33
N LEU A 132 -10.67 23.92 58.91
CA LEU A 132 -10.61 25.29 59.40
C LEU A 132 -11.41 26.22 58.47
N THR A 133 -12.25 27.09 59.03
CA THR A 133 -12.84 28.24 58.32
C THR A 133 -12.36 29.53 58.97
N THR A 134 -11.99 30.52 58.17
CA THR A 134 -11.59 31.83 58.68
C THR A 134 -12.28 32.95 57.89
N ASN A 135 -12.82 33.95 58.60
CA ASN A 135 -13.49 35.09 57.99
C ASN A 135 -12.51 36.24 57.71
N GLY A 136 -11.57 36.02 56.78
CA GLY A 136 -10.61 37.03 56.35
C GLY A 136 -9.48 37.34 57.36
N GLY A 137 -8.67 38.35 57.01
CA GLY A 137 -7.49 38.75 57.77
C GLY A 137 -6.18 38.16 57.22
N SER A 138 -5.09 38.35 57.96
CA SER A 138 -3.75 37.85 57.60
C SER A 138 -3.13 37.13 58.78
N LYS A 139 -2.46 36.00 58.53
CA LYS A 139 -1.67 35.29 59.54
C LYS A 139 -0.26 35.02 59.04
N LEU A 140 0.72 35.40 59.86
CA LEU A 140 2.12 35.07 59.67
C LEU A 140 2.53 33.93 60.61
N PHE A 141 2.97 32.82 60.04
CA PHE A 141 3.71 31.76 60.73
C PHE A 141 5.20 32.00 60.51
N ALA A 142 5.85 32.72 61.43
CA ALA A 142 7.28 32.98 61.35
C ALA A 142 8.06 31.98 62.23
N PHE A 143 8.83 31.10 61.60
CA PHE A 143 9.79 30.25 62.30
C PHE A 143 11.09 31.06 62.50
N GLN A 144 11.18 31.72 63.66
CA GLN A 144 12.30 32.60 64.02
C GLN A 144 13.33 31.93 64.95
N ARG A 145 14.51 32.53 65.03
CA ARG A 145 15.66 32.10 65.85
C ARG A 145 15.41 32.40 67.34
N TYR A 146 15.81 31.48 68.22
CA TYR A 146 15.95 31.77 69.66
C TYR A 146 17.43 32.01 70.01
N GLY A 147 17.73 33.17 70.61
CA GLY A 147 18.97 33.37 71.40
C GLY A 147 20.33 33.36 70.69
N GLY A 148 20.47 33.89 69.47
CA GLY A 148 21.81 34.26 68.95
C GLY A 148 22.80 33.12 68.62
N SER A 149 22.44 31.84 68.76
CA SER A 149 23.27 30.69 68.35
C SER A 149 22.68 29.98 67.10
N TRP A 150 23.54 29.37 66.28
CA TRP A 150 23.17 28.76 64.99
C TRP A 150 22.61 27.36 65.21
N ALA A 151 21.29 27.28 65.35
CA ALA A 151 20.53 26.04 65.30
C ALA A 151 20.39 25.58 63.83
N THR A 152 21.24 24.66 63.38
CA THR A 152 21.36 24.25 61.96
C THR A 152 20.55 23.02 61.57
N ASN A 153 19.91 22.30 62.50
CA ASN A 153 19.25 21.01 62.20
C ASN A 153 17.80 20.93 62.72
N GLY A 154 16.85 20.92 61.79
CA GLY A 154 15.44 20.66 62.07
C GLY A 154 14.54 20.69 60.83
N THR A 155 13.41 19.97 60.89
CA THR A 155 12.38 19.90 59.84
C THR A 155 11.18 20.76 60.24
N ARG A 156 10.58 21.50 59.30
CA ARG A 156 9.36 22.30 59.56
C ARG A 156 8.29 21.94 58.54
N VAL A 157 7.08 21.62 58.99
CA VAL A 157 5.97 21.19 58.14
C VAL A 157 4.72 22.01 58.45
N VAL A 158 4.06 22.55 57.43
CA VAL A 158 2.75 23.20 57.57
C VAL A 158 1.75 22.50 56.64
N ASN A 159 0.68 21.94 57.19
CA ASN A 159 -0.35 21.22 56.46
C ASN A 159 -1.69 21.96 56.54
N PHE A 160 -2.28 22.25 55.38
CA PHE A 160 -3.65 22.74 55.24
C PHE A 160 -4.51 21.58 54.72
N ASN A 161 -5.42 21.08 55.55
CA ASN A 161 -6.31 19.97 55.20
C ASN A 161 -7.77 20.44 55.34
N ASN A 162 -8.49 20.52 54.22
CA ASN A 162 -9.89 20.97 54.18
C ASN A 162 -10.10 22.35 54.81
N VAL A 163 -9.24 23.31 54.47
CA VAL A 163 -9.32 24.70 54.95
C VAL A 163 -10.17 25.53 53.98
N ASN A 164 -11.17 26.24 54.47
CA ASN A 164 -12.00 27.17 53.69
C ASN A 164 -11.77 28.63 54.15
N SER A 165 -10.80 29.27 53.53
CA SER A 165 -10.25 30.58 53.91
C SER A 165 -9.98 31.44 52.67
N ALA A 166 -10.99 31.55 51.79
CA ALA A 166 -10.87 32.17 50.47
C ALA A 166 -10.49 33.67 50.50
N SER A 167 -10.70 34.36 51.62
CA SER A 167 -10.39 35.79 51.82
C SER A 167 -9.20 36.03 52.75
N THR A 168 -8.49 34.98 53.16
CA THR A 168 -7.41 35.06 54.15
C THR A 168 -6.04 34.95 53.47
N THR A 169 -5.08 35.72 54.00
CA THR A 169 -3.66 35.61 53.61
C THR A 169 -2.88 34.84 54.66
N PHE A 170 -2.30 33.70 54.28
CA PHE A 170 -1.33 32.98 55.09
C PHE A 170 0.08 33.28 54.59
N SER A 171 0.95 33.72 55.49
CA SER A 171 2.37 33.93 55.23
C SER A 171 3.17 32.96 56.08
N ILE A 172 4.06 32.18 55.47
CA ILE A 172 4.91 31.19 56.15
C ILE A 172 6.36 31.60 55.90
N GLY A 173 7.07 31.98 56.95
CA GLY A 173 8.46 32.40 56.90
C GLY A 173 9.39 31.39 57.58
N PHE A 174 10.29 30.78 56.82
CA PHE A 174 11.24 29.77 57.28
C PHE A 174 12.68 30.31 57.31
N ASN A 175 13.06 31.02 58.38
CA ASN A 175 14.40 31.62 58.46
C ASN A 175 15.50 30.67 58.94
N VAL A 176 15.15 29.41 59.27
CA VAL A 176 16.04 28.36 59.82
C VAL A 176 15.60 26.96 59.33
N GLY A 177 16.51 25.98 59.35
CA GLY A 177 16.21 24.55 59.05
C GLY A 177 16.70 24.05 57.68
N ASN A 178 16.94 22.74 57.56
CA ASN A 178 17.48 22.10 56.34
C ASN A 178 16.39 21.53 55.42
N TRP A 179 15.22 21.17 55.98
CA TRP A 179 14.13 20.51 55.26
C TRP A 179 12.77 21.09 55.69
N ASN A 180 12.17 21.90 54.83
CA ASN A 180 10.91 22.55 55.16
C ASN A 180 9.85 22.21 54.10
N SER A 181 8.60 21.99 54.51
CA SER A 181 7.51 21.68 53.59
C SER A 181 6.19 22.36 53.94
N VAL A 182 5.44 22.69 52.90
CA VAL A 182 4.07 23.19 52.99
C VAL A 182 3.18 22.29 52.13
N SER A 183 2.14 21.71 52.72
CA SER A 183 1.17 20.87 52.03
C SER A 183 -0.21 21.52 52.09
N VAL A 184 -0.90 21.59 50.95
CA VAL A 184 -2.26 22.09 50.81
C VAL A 184 -3.10 21.00 50.16
N SER A 185 -4.15 20.55 50.85
CA SER A 185 -5.01 19.45 50.44
C SER A 185 -6.47 19.80 50.68
N ALA A 186 -7.31 19.58 49.66
CA ALA A 186 -8.76 19.85 49.67
C ALA A 186 -9.15 21.24 50.22
N SER A 187 -8.31 22.26 50.02
CA SER A 187 -8.45 23.55 50.68
C SER A 187 -8.74 24.67 49.68
N ARG A 188 -9.51 25.68 50.09
CA ARG A 188 -9.74 26.94 49.38
C ARG A 188 -9.08 28.09 50.14
N ILE A 189 -7.96 28.61 49.63
CA ILE A 189 -7.14 29.63 50.28
C ILE A 189 -7.12 30.90 49.41
N GLY A 190 -7.25 32.07 50.03
CA GLY A 190 -7.11 33.36 49.35
C GLY A 190 -5.68 33.57 48.84
N THR A 191 -4.76 33.85 49.76
CA THR A 191 -3.33 34.02 49.44
C THR A 191 -2.47 33.13 50.34
N LEU A 192 -1.50 32.44 49.74
CA LEU A 192 -0.45 31.70 50.44
C LEU A 192 0.90 32.25 50.02
N THR A 193 1.62 32.86 50.97
CA THR A 193 3.00 33.34 50.78
C THR A 193 3.95 32.42 51.53
N VAL A 194 4.98 31.92 50.86
CA VAL A 194 6.06 31.13 51.46
C VAL A 194 7.38 31.85 51.23
N SER A 195 8.09 32.14 52.31
CA SER A 195 9.42 32.78 52.35
C SER A 195 10.36 32.04 53.32
N GLY A 196 11.67 32.31 53.28
CA GLY A 196 12.70 31.62 54.08
C GLY A 196 13.96 31.06 53.36
N ASN A 197 15.15 31.26 53.92
CA ASN A 197 16.46 31.05 53.26
C ASN A 197 16.93 29.60 53.02
N SER A 198 16.07 28.59 53.21
CA SER A 198 16.41 27.17 53.08
C SER A 198 15.68 26.47 51.91
N THR A 199 15.92 25.17 51.71
CA THR A 199 15.24 24.37 50.67
C THR A 199 13.82 24.02 51.12
N HIS A 200 12.83 24.27 50.26
CA HIS A 200 11.42 24.05 50.57
C HIS A 200 10.71 23.18 49.54
N THR A 201 9.81 22.32 50.00
CA THR A 201 8.85 21.60 49.15
C THR A 201 7.44 22.13 49.39
N ILE A 202 6.79 22.67 48.37
CA ILE A 202 5.39 23.10 48.43
C ILE A 202 4.56 22.10 47.59
N SER A 203 3.51 21.54 48.17
CA SER A 203 2.60 20.62 47.48
C SER A 203 1.16 21.11 47.59
N VAL A 204 0.49 21.29 46.46
CA VAL A 204 -0.93 21.65 46.37
C VAL A 204 -1.66 20.51 45.68
N SER A 205 -2.59 19.87 46.37
CA SER A 205 -3.22 18.62 45.94
C SER A 205 -4.71 18.51 46.26
N ASN A 206 -5.34 17.43 45.76
CA ASN A 206 -6.69 17.00 46.14
C ASN A 206 -7.77 18.07 45.90
N GLY A 207 -7.81 18.68 44.72
CA GLY A 207 -8.86 19.65 44.36
C GLY A 207 -8.73 21.00 45.07
N SER A 208 -7.55 21.34 45.59
CA SER A 208 -7.34 22.62 46.26
C SER A 208 -7.47 23.79 45.28
N ASN A 209 -7.91 24.94 45.79
CA ASN A 209 -8.01 26.20 45.06
C ASN A 209 -7.27 27.31 45.83
N ILE A 210 -6.22 27.85 45.24
CA ILE A 210 -5.47 28.98 45.80
C ILE A 210 -5.67 30.19 44.89
N GLY A 211 -6.06 31.34 45.45
CA GLY A 211 -6.12 32.60 44.70
C GLY A 211 -4.72 33.04 44.27
N ASN A 212 -3.85 33.35 45.22
CA ASN A 212 -2.47 33.75 44.95
C ASN A 212 -1.48 32.88 45.74
N LEU A 213 -0.58 32.20 45.03
CA LEU A 213 0.56 31.50 45.61
C LEU A 213 1.83 32.30 45.33
N GLN A 214 2.45 32.82 46.38
CA GLN A 214 3.69 33.60 46.29
C GLN A 214 4.85 32.83 46.94
N VAL A 215 5.94 32.61 46.21
CA VAL A 215 7.12 31.86 46.68
C VAL A 215 8.37 32.72 46.52
N ASN A 216 8.82 33.38 47.57
CA ASN A 216 9.88 34.39 47.47
C ASN A 216 11.27 33.85 47.87
N GLN A 217 11.80 32.76 47.28
CA GLN A 217 13.05 32.13 47.79
C GLN A 217 13.89 31.34 46.78
N SER A 218 15.21 31.37 47.00
CA SER A 218 16.19 30.48 46.37
C SER A 218 15.98 29.00 46.73
N ASN A 219 15.92 28.12 45.73
CA ASN A 219 15.89 26.64 45.84
C ASN A 219 14.59 26.02 46.39
N SER A 220 13.44 26.38 45.80
CA SER A 220 12.14 25.77 46.14
C SER A 220 11.62 24.81 45.06
N ASN A 221 11.07 23.67 45.47
CA ASN A 221 10.33 22.74 44.61
C ASN A 221 8.82 22.86 44.90
N THR A 222 8.03 23.31 43.92
CA THR A 222 6.57 23.35 44.06
C THR A 222 5.90 22.35 43.13
N THR A 223 4.91 21.64 43.65
CA THR A 223 4.07 20.72 42.89
C THR A 223 2.60 21.12 43.04
N ILE A 224 1.90 21.29 41.93
CA ILE A 224 0.47 21.51 41.86
C ILE A 224 -0.14 20.31 41.13
N ASN A 225 -0.99 19.55 41.81
CA ASN A 225 -1.47 18.25 41.37
C ASN A 225 -2.99 18.15 41.55
N GLY A 226 -3.76 17.97 40.46
CA GLY A 226 -5.22 17.97 40.49
C GLY A 226 -5.84 19.17 41.19
N SER A 227 -5.24 20.35 41.09
CA SER A 227 -5.60 21.56 41.85
C SER A 227 -5.54 22.82 40.99
N SER A 228 -6.12 23.92 41.47
CA SER A 228 -6.17 25.20 40.77
C SER A 228 -5.44 26.30 41.53
N VAL A 229 -4.63 27.10 40.82
CA VAL A 229 -3.95 28.28 41.35
C VAL A 229 -4.21 29.45 40.40
N THR A 230 -4.85 30.52 40.87
CA THR A 230 -5.22 31.63 39.96
C THR A 230 -4.01 32.45 39.55
N SER A 231 -3.09 32.71 40.49
CA SER A 231 -1.83 33.40 40.23
C SER A 231 -0.69 32.77 41.03
N LEU A 232 0.45 32.61 40.35
CA LEU A 232 1.68 32.09 40.91
C LEU A 232 2.78 33.12 40.66
N SER A 233 3.41 33.60 41.72
CA SER A 233 4.49 34.58 41.63
C SER A 233 5.63 34.22 42.58
N GLY A 234 6.83 34.72 42.31
CA GLY A 234 7.96 34.47 43.21
C GLY A 234 9.31 34.53 42.54
N ASN A 235 10.36 34.49 43.36
CA ASN A 235 11.75 34.36 42.95
C ASN A 235 12.16 32.91 43.19
N TRP A 236 12.29 32.09 42.14
CA TRP A 236 12.49 30.65 42.25
C TRP A 236 13.87 30.25 41.72
N ILE A 237 14.52 29.35 42.45
CA ILE A 237 15.75 28.72 41.97
C ILE A 237 15.60 27.20 42.07
N GLY A 238 14.48 26.66 41.57
CA GLY A 238 14.17 25.22 41.68
C GLY A 238 13.16 24.71 40.62
N ILE A 239 12.34 23.72 40.98
CA ILE A 239 11.42 23.04 40.06
C ILE A 239 9.96 23.41 40.35
N LEU A 240 9.18 23.69 39.32
CA LEU A 240 7.72 23.83 39.37
C LEU A 240 7.08 22.72 38.53
N ASN A 241 6.32 21.83 39.18
CA ASN A 241 5.57 20.77 38.52
C ASN A 241 4.07 21.08 38.57
N VAL A 242 3.38 21.02 37.43
CA VAL A 242 1.93 21.24 37.32
C VAL A 242 1.31 20.05 36.59
N SER A 243 0.52 19.22 37.28
CA SER A 243 0.09 17.93 36.74
C SER A 243 -1.36 17.54 37.02
N ASN A 244 -1.83 16.49 36.33
CA ASN A 244 -3.10 15.76 36.61
C ASN A 244 -4.35 16.64 36.59
N GLY A 245 -4.58 17.36 35.49
CA GLY A 245 -5.72 18.25 35.31
C GLY A 245 -5.61 19.58 36.06
N SER A 246 -4.46 19.88 36.67
CA SER A 246 -4.25 21.16 37.35
C SER A 246 -4.36 22.34 36.39
N SER A 247 -4.86 23.45 36.92
CA SER A 247 -4.93 24.73 36.21
C SER A 247 -4.15 25.81 36.95
N VAL A 248 -3.30 26.53 36.22
CA VAL A 248 -2.63 27.74 36.73
C VAL A 248 -3.02 28.90 35.84
N GLY A 249 -3.52 29.99 36.44
CA GLY A 249 -3.88 31.18 35.67
C GLY A 249 -2.63 31.89 35.14
N THR A 250 -2.01 32.73 35.95
CA THR A 250 -0.79 33.46 35.55
C THR A 250 0.41 33.02 36.36
N ILE A 251 1.51 32.67 35.69
CA ILE A 251 2.83 32.50 36.28
C ILE A 251 3.64 33.75 35.96
N SER A 252 3.89 34.59 36.97
CA SER A 252 4.84 35.70 36.87
C SER A 252 6.17 35.23 37.44
N ASN A 253 7.10 34.90 36.56
CA ASN A 253 8.36 34.27 36.92
C ASN A 253 9.44 35.32 37.23
N ALA A 254 9.97 35.38 38.46
CA ALA A 254 11.17 36.16 38.82
C ALA A 254 12.46 35.32 38.88
N GLY A 255 12.41 34.07 38.44
CA GLY A 255 13.50 33.11 38.23
C GLY A 255 12.89 31.71 38.37
N ILE A 256 13.03 30.79 37.42
CA ILE A 256 12.59 29.38 37.54
C ILE A 256 13.67 28.51 36.91
N GLY A 257 14.12 27.48 37.61
CA GLY A 257 15.05 26.49 37.05
C GLY A 257 14.35 25.62 36.00
N THR A 258 13.31 24.89 36.42
CA THR A 258 12.55 24.02 35.52
C THR A 258 11.05 24.12 35.81
N LEU A 259 10.24 24.32 34.77
CA LEU A 259 8.78 24.24 34.79
C LEU A 259 8.34 23.02 33.97
N ASN A 260 7.75 22.03 34.62
CA ASN A 260 7.14 20.86 33.97
C ASN A 260 5.62 20.93 34.09
N ALA A 261 4.95 21.04 32.96
CA ALA A 261 3.51 20.86 32.85
C ALA A 261 3.23 19.47 32.26
N ASN A 262 2.37 18.68 32.88
CA ASN A 262 2.01 17.34 32.43
C ASN A 262 0.50 17.11 32.58
N ASN A 263 -0.25 17.05 31.46
CA ASN A 263 -1.71 17.00 31.47
C ASN A 263 -2.31 18.12 32.32
N SER A 264 -1.95 19.36 32.01
CA SER A 264 -2.31 20.56 32.78
C SER A 264 -2.52 21.78 31.91
N THR A 265 -3.23 22.77 32.43
CA THR A 265 -3.48 24.05 31.74
C THR A 265 -2.76 25.18 32.46
N ILE A 266 -1.98 25.96 31.74
CA ILE A 266 -1.37 27.21 32.20
C ILE A 266 -1.91 28.31 31.28
N ASN A 267 -2.61 29.32 31.80
CA ASN A 267 -3.18 30.35 30.92
C ASN A 267 -2.10 31.31 30.42
N THR A 268 -1.23 31.79 31.31
CA THR A 268 -0.19 32.76 30.97
C THR A 268 1.10 32.49 31.73
N ILE A 269 2.23 32.58 31.02
CA ILE A 269 3.57 32.73 31.62
C ILE A 269 4.12 34.08 31.19
N ASP A 270 4.39 34.96 32.16
CA ASP A 270 5.12 36.21 31.96
C ASP A 270 6.53 36.04 32.55
N ASN A 271 7.51 35.82 31.68
CA ASN A 271 8.90 35.64 32.09
C ASN A 271 9.57 37.00 32.30
N THR A 272 9.70 37.38 33.58
CA THR A 272 10.32 38.65 34.00
C THR A 272 11.79 38.47 34.45
N SER A 273 12.31 37.24 34.41
CA SER A 273 13.68 36.86 34.83
C SER A 273 14.26 35.74 33.95
N SER A 274 15.23 34.96 34.42
CA SER A 274 15.71 33.76 33.72
C SER A 274 14.78 32.57 33.96
N LEU A 275 14.40 31.87 32.89
CA LEU A 275 13.76 30.57 32.96
C LEU A 275 14.73 29.53 32.38
N GLY A 276 15.06 28.48 33.12
CA GLY A 276 15.92 27.41 32.62
C GLY A 276 15.18 26.59 31.56
N THR A 277 14.33 25.66 32.00
CA THR A 277 13.61 24.74 31.11
C THR A 277 12.11 24.85 31.29
N LEU A 278 11.35 24.95 30.20
CA LEU A 278 9.90 24.81 30.15
C LEU A 278 9.55 23.55 29.36
N ASN A 279 8.91 22.57 30.00
CA ASN A 279 8.43 21.36 29.35
C ASN A 279 6.89 21.29 29.44
N LEU A 280 6.22 21.20 28.29
CA LEU A 280 4.80 20.88 28.20
C LEU A 280 4.65 19.44 27.71
N ASN A 281 3.98 18.59 28.48
CA ASN A 281 3.84 17.17 28.21
C ASN A 281 2.38 16.70 28.30
N SER A 282 2.08 15.58 27.65
CA SER A 282 0.82 14.84 27.77
C SER A 282 -0.45 15.70 27.66
N ASN A 283 -0.67 16.31 26.49
CA ASN A 283 -1.81 17.18 26.22
C ASN A 283 -1.89 18.45 27.10
N SER A 284 -0.75 18.93 27.63
CA SER A 284 -0.72 20.20 28.35
C SER A 284 -1.03 21.37 27.41
N ARG A 285 -1.71 22.39 27.96
CA ARG A 285 -2.11 23.60 27.24
C ARG A 285 -1.48 24.82 27.89
N LEU A 286 -0.81 25.64 27.09
CA LEU A 286 -0.29 26.95 27.49
C LEU A 286 -0.98 28.04 26.66
N GLY A 287 -1.74 28.94 27.28
CA GLY A 287 -2.39 30.05 26.57
C GLY A 287 -1.36 30.98 25.93
N ASN A 288 -0.67 31.78 26.75
CA ASN A 288 0.32 32.76 26.28
C ASN A 288 1.65 32.62 27.04
N LEU A 289 2.77 32.75 26.33
CA LEU A 289 4.11 32.90 26.87
C LEU A 289 4.69 34.22 26.42
N THR A 290 5.04 35.10 27.35
CA THR A 290 5.78 36.34 27.07
C THR A 290 7.16 36.25 27.67
N ASN A 291 8.20 36.30 26.85
CA ASN A 291 9.58 36.48 27.30
C ASN A 291 9.95 37.96 27.20
N ARG A 292 10.14 38.64 28.33
CA ARG A 292 10.43 40.10 28.33
C ARG A 292 11.84 40.41 27.83
N ALA A 293 12.07 41.68 27.50
CA ALA A 293 13.36 42.16 27.02
C ALA A 293 14.50 41.86 28.02
N ASN A 294 15.68 41.52 27.49
CA ASN A 294 16.87 41.15 28.25
C ASN A 294 16.70 39.92 29.17
N LYS A 295 15.67 39.10 28.95
CA LYS A 295 15.42 37.86 29.70
C LYS A 295 15.69 36.64 28.85
N THR A 296 16.12 35.58 29.52
CA THR A 296 16.56 34.35 28.86
C THR A 296 15.65 33.19 29.23
N ILE A 297 15.25 32.43 28.22
CA ILE A 297 14.73 31.08 28.38
C ILE A 297 15.74 30.11 27.76
N ASN A 298 16.29 29.17 28.52
CA ASN A 298 17.29 28.26 27.95
C ASN A 298 16.62 27.23 27.02
N THR A 299 15.56 26.57 27.47
CA THR A 299 14.89 25.53 26.67
C THR A 299 13.37 25.60 26.84
N ILE A 300 12.66 25.49 25.72
CA ILE A 300 11.22 25.23 25.68
C ILE A 300 11.01 23.95 24.87
N THR A 301 10.30 22.98 25.44
CA THR A 301 9.96 21.72 24.78
C THR A 301 8.47 21.44 24.88
N LEU A 302 7.81 21.20 23.75
CA LEU A 302 6.43 20.74 23.68
C LEU A 302 6.42 19.28 23.21
N ASN A 303 5.78 18.41 23.99
CA ASN A 303 5.70 16.97 23.76
C ASN A 303 4.25 16.48 23.78
N SER A 304 4.02 15.33 23.12
CA SER A 304 2.80 14.52 23.28
C SER A 304 1.51 15.33 23.13
N SER A 305 1.32 15.93 21.96
CA SER A 305 0.11 16.70 21.60
C SER A 305 -0.13 17.94 22.47
N SER A 306 0.92 18.53 23.05
CA SER A 306 0.80 19.77 23.80
C SER A 306 0.58 20.98 22.89
N ILE A 307 -0.20 21.95 23.35
CA ILE A 307 -0.61 23.12 22.56
C ILE A 307 -0.17 24.39 23.28
N SER A 308 0.42 25.33 22.54
CA SER A 308 0.56 26.72 22.98
C SER A 308 -0.20 27.68 22.07
N GLY A 309 -0.81 28.72 22.65
CA GLY A 309 -1.42 29.81 21.89
C GLY A 309 -0.36 30.73 21.30
N THR A 310 0.00 31.78 22.05
CA THR A 310 0.95 32.80 21.56
C THR A 310 2.25 32.77 22.33
N LEU A 311 3.37 32.72 21.62
CA LEU A 311 4.72 32.93 22.16
C LEU A 311 5.25 34.29 21.65
N LEU A 312 5.36 35.26 22.55
CA LEU A 312 5.96 36.57 22.29
C LEU A 312 7.37 36.61 22.90
N ASN A 313 8.40 36.62 22.06
CA ASN A 313 9.79 36.68 22.50
C ASN A 313 10.41 38.06 22.28
N ASN A 314 10.56 38.85 23.35
CA ASN A 314 11.33 40.09 23.35
C ASN A 314 12.75 39.93 23.91
N GLY A 315 13.10 38.73 24.41
CA GLY A 315 14.40 38.39 24.98
C GLY A 315 15.16 37.33 24.17
N THR A 316 15.92 36.48 24.85
CA THR A 316 16.65 35.36 24.24
C THR A 316 15.98 34.03 24.57
N ILE A 317 15.79 33.18 23.55
CA ILE A 317 15.45 31.76 23.72
C ILE A 317 16.58 30.95 23.08
N ASN A 318 17.30 30.11 23.84
CA ASN A 318 18.39 29.35 23.24
C ASN A 318 17.85 28.20 22.36
N THR A 319 16.88 27.45 22.88
CA THR A 319 16.27 26.31 22.18
C THR A 319 14.76 26.27 22.36
N LEU A 320 14.02 26.13 21.26
CA LEU A 320 12.59 25.83 21.23
C LEU A 320 12.35 24.59 20.37
N THR A 321 11.76 23.55 20.95
CA THR A 321 11.49 22.28 20.26
C THR A 321 10.01 21.90 20.36
N LEU A 322 9.40 21.56 19.21
CA LEU A 322 8.06 21.00 19.12
C LEU A 322 8.17 19.57 18.60
N ASN A 323 7.84 18.59 19.43
CA ASN A 323 7.79 17.18 19.04
C ASN A 323 6.41 16.79 18.51
N THR A 324 6.28 15.52 18.07
CA THR A 324 5.15 15.00 17.30
C THR A 324 3.79 15.43 17.84
N ASN A 325 2.93 15.93 16.94
CA ASN A 325 1.57 16.42 17.20
C ASN A 325 1.46 17.63 18.12
N SER A 326 2.57 18.21 18.57
CA SER A 326 2.53 19.44 19.36
C SER A 326 2.40 20.66 18.46
N SER A 327 1.75 21.71 18.95
CA SER A 327 1.51 22.90 18.14
C SER A 327 1.69 24.22 18.90
N ILE A 328 2.11 25.24 18.17
CA ILE A 328 2.05 26.64 18.62
C ILE A 328 1.24 27.43 17.59
N ASN A 329 0.23 28.17 18.03
CA ASN A 329 -0.57 28.97 17.08
C ASN A 329 0.26 30.13 16.51
N THR A 330 0.86 30.96 17.37
CA THR A 330 1.61 32.14 16.93
C THR A 330 2.93 32.25 17.67
N ILE A 331 4.02 32.47 16.93
CA ILE A 331 5.31 32.90 17.46
C ILE A 331 5.63 34.27 16.88
N SER A 332 5.92 35.24 17.75
CA SER A 332 6.47 36.54 17.39
C SER A 332 7.83 36.70 18.06
N ASN A 333 8.91 36.58 17.29
CA ASN A 333 10.27 36.71 17.78
C ASN A 333 10.82 38.11 17.49
N ASN A 334 10.85 38.99 18.49
CA ASN A 334 11.34 40.37 18.41
C ASN A 334 12.81 40.54 18.79
N SER A 335 13.48 39.49 19.29
CA SER A 335 14.88 39.58 19.72
C SER A 335 15.69 38.38 19.23
N SER A 336 15.98 37.35 20.03
CA SER A 336 16.82 36.23 19.57
C SER A 336 16.24 34.87 19.89
N VAL A 337 16.24 33.99 18.90
CA VAL A 337 16.08 32.54 19.07
C VAL A 337 17.32 31.86 18.49
N GLY A 338 17.99 31.04 19.30
CA GLY A 338 19.11 30.22 18.82
C GLY A 338 18.61 29.17 17.84
N THR A 339 18.00 28.11 18.36
CA THR A 339 17.47 27.00 17.56
C THR A 339 15.97 26.84 17.76
N LEU A 340 15.23 26.79 16.66
CA LEU A 340 13.83 26.37 16.60
C LEU A 340 13.72 25.07 15.80
N THR A 341 13.31 23.99 16.46
CA THR A 341 13.15 22.67 15.84
C THR A 341 11.70 22.22 15.90
N LEU A 342 11.13 21.85 14.76
CA LEU A 342 9.85 21.17 14.66
C LEU A 342 10.11 19.74 14.19
N ASN A 343 9.81 18.78 15.04
CA ASN A 343 9.95 17.35 14.79
C ASN A 343 8.56 16.70 14.81
N GLY A 344 7.86 16.75 13.67
CA GLY A 344 6.45 16.37 13.57
C GLY A 344 5.49 17.29 14.33
N GLY A 345 5.96 18.46 14.76
CA GLY A 345 5.14 19.52 15.34
C GLY A 345 4.67 20.54 14.29
N SER A 346 3.76 21.43 14.69
CA SER A 346 3.21 22.46 13.80
C SER A 346 3.23 23.86 14.38
N ILE A 347 3.41 24.85 13.51
CA ILE A 347 3.20 26.27 13.83
C ILE A 347 2.22 26.85 12.82
N ASN A 348 1.21 27.59 13.28
CA ASN A 348 0.34 28.29 12.34
C ASN A 348 1.05 29.54 11.79
N THR A 349 1.45 30.49 12.64
CA THR A 349 2.16 31.71 12.20
C THR A 349 3.48 31.91 12.92
N LEU A 350 4.57 32.05 12.15
CA LEU A 350 5.91 32.38 12.64
C LEU A 350 6.34 33.74 12.08
N THR A 351 6.39 34.76 12.93
CA THR A 351 6.89 36.10 12.58
C THR A 351 8.26 36.35 13.21
N GLN A 352 9.26 36.57 12.38
CA GLN A 352 10.65 36.86 12.75
C GLN A 352 10.95 38.34 12.59
N ASN A 353 10.99 39.04 13.72
CA ASN A 353 11.32 40.47 13.88
C ASN A 353 12.72 40.65 14.52
N GLY A 354 13.43 39.55 14.82
CA GLY A 354 14.72 39.48 15.47
C GLY A 354 15.72 38.60 14.71
N THR A 355 16.63 37.93 15.40
CA THR A 355 17.52 36.92 14.82
C THR A 355 17.01 35.52 15.14
N LEU A 356 17.00 34.65 14.14
CA LEU A 356 16.83 33.21 14.28
C LEU A 356 18.07 32.53 13.70
N THR A 357 18.84 31.80 14.52
CA THR A 357 20.07 31.17 14.00
C THR A 357 19.70 29.96 13.15
N THR A 358 18.90 29.05 13.70
CA THR A 358 18.54 27.79 13.03
C THR A 358 17.05 27.52 13.15
N LEU A 359 16.41 27.23 12.01
CA LEU A 359 15.04 26.74 11.91
C LEU A 359 15.03 25.40 11.16
N ASN A 360 14.74 24.32 11.88
CA ASN A 360 14.72 22.97 11.34
C ASN A 360 13.31 22.38 11.41
N LEU A 361 12.81 21.90 10.27
CA LEU A 361 11.55 21.17 10.19
C LEU A 361 11.84 19.75 9.71
N SER A 362 11.43 18.74 10.49
CA SER A 362 11.58 17.32 10.18
C SER A 362 10.32 16.51 10.50
N ASN A 363 10.21 15.31 9.92
CA ASN A 363 9.20 14.30 10.26
C ASN A 363 7.75 14.79 10.10
N ASN A 364 7.39 15.30 8.93
CA ASN A 364 6.09 15.90 8.60
C ASN A 364 5.76 17.14 9.43
N ALA A 365 6.78 17.87 9.87
CA ALA A 365 6.57 19.16 10.52
C ALA A 365 5.95 20.17 9.54
N ARG A 366 5.17 21.10 10.08
CA ARG A 366 4.43 22.07 9.28
C ARG A 366 4.51 23.48 9.85
N ILE A 367 4.72 24.46 8.98
CA ILE A 367 4.42 25.87 9.25
C ILE A 367 3.36 26.32 8.24
N GLU A 368 2.31 27.03 8.66
CA GLU A 368 1.38 27.62 7.66
C GLU A 368 2.01 28.86 7.04
N ASN A 369 2.39 29.85 7.84
CA ASN A 369 2.96 31.10 7.35
C ASN A 369 4.25 31.45 8.10
N LEU A 370 5.29 31.78 7.34
CA LEU A 370 6.58 32.26 7.85
C LEU A 370 6.88 33.64 7.28
N THR A 371 7.03 34.63 8.15
CA THR A 371 7.40 36.01 7.78
C THR A 371 8.73 36.37 8.42
N ASN A 372 9.75 36.66 7.60
CA ASN A 372 11.01 37.28 8.00
C ASN A 372 10.99 38.75 7.63
N GLN A 373 10.94 39.64 8.64
CA GLN A 373 10.82 41.08 8.41
C GLN A 373 12.09 41.73 7.87
N ALA A 374 11.95 42.96 7.38
CA ALA A 374 13.06 43.78 6.90
C ALA A 374 14.18 43.91 7.94
N THR A 375 15.43 43.87 7.47
CA THR A 375 16.67 43.94 8.26
C THR A 375 16.90 42.78 9.25
N LYS A 376 16.11 41.70 9.19
CA LYS A 376 16.20 40.55 10.12
C LYS A 376 16.77 39.32 9.46
N THR A 377 17.33 38.42 10.27
CA THR A 377 18.13 37.29 9.77
C THR A 377 17.60 35.96 10.27
N ILE A 378 17.36 35.05 9.32
CA ILE A 378 17.31 33.61 9.57
C ILE A 378 18.60 33.03 8.99
N SER A 379 19.52 32.55 9.83
CA SER A 379 20.83 32.09 9.29
C SER A 379 20.68 30.79 8.50
N THR A 380 19.93 29.83 9.05
CA THR A 380 19.67 28.54 8.42
C THR A 380 18.19 28.16 8.57
N LEU A 381 17.56 27.80 7.45
CA LEU A 381 16.22 27.24 7.34
C LEU A 381 16.30 25.93 6.55
N THR A 382 16.05 24.80 7.22
CA THR A 382 16.04 23.48 6.57
C THR A 382 14.71 22.80 6.74
N LEU A 383 14.16 22.29 5.63
CA LEU A 383 12.99 21.44 5.59
C LEU A 383 13.42 20.06 5.11
N ASP A 384 13.12 19.05 5.92
CA ASP A 384 13.35 17.65 5.59
C ASP A 384 12.07 16.84 5.80
N ASN A 385 11.49 16.30 4.73
CA ASN A 385 10.17 15.65 4.77
C ASN A 385 9.13 16.46 5.54
N SER A 386 9.05 17.76 5.24
CA SER A 386 8.30 18.76 5.99
C SER A 386 7.87 19.92 5.10
N SER A 387 6.95 20.77 5.57
CA SER A 387 6.36 21.80 4.72
C SER A 387 6.16 23.18 5.34
N ILE A 388 6.26 24.20 4.50
CA ILE A 388 5.66 25.53 4.69
C ILE A 388 4.48 25.61 3.71
N ASN A 389 3.26 25.47 4.20
CA ASN A 389 2.10 25.26 3.32
C ASN A 389 1.60 26.54 2.65
N GLY A 390 1.64 27.66 3.36
CA GLY A 390 1.25 28.98 2.87
C GLY A 390 2.42 29.71 2.21
N VAL A 391 2.67 30.93 2.67
CA VAL A 391 3.68 31.82 2.09
C VAL A 391 4.90 31.93 3.01
N LEU A 392 6.08 31.75 2.45
CA LEU A 392 7.34 32.23 3.01
C LEU A 392 7.57 33.67 2.54
N THR A 393 7.31 34.64 3.41
CA THR A 393 7.57 36.06 3.12
C THR A 393 8.93 36.45 3.68
N ASN A 394 9.84 36.92 2.83
CA ASN A 394 11.19 37.35 3.23
C ASN A 394 11.48 38.78 2.78
N ALA A 395 11.47 39.73 3.71
CA ALA A 395 11.96 41.09 3.50
C ALA A 395 13.38 41.30 4.09
N GLY A 396 13.88 40.34 4.87
CA GLY A 396 15.20 40.37 5.50
C GLY A 396 16.25 39.54 4.74
N THR A 397 17.13 38.88 5.49
CA THR A 397 18.12 37.93 4.97
C THR A 397 17.82 36.52 5.45
N ILE A 398 17.80 35.56 4.52
CA ILE A 398 17.93 34.14 4.83
C ILE A 398 19.32 33.70 4.37
N GLY A 399 20.13 33.13 5.25
CA GLY A 399 21.43 32.60 4.86
C GLY A 399 21.26 31.39 3.95
N THR A 400 20.87 30.26 4.53
CA THR A 400 20.58 29.03 3.79
C THR A 400 19.11 28.66 3.90
N LEU A 401 18.46 28.41 2.76
CA LEU A 401 17.16 27.75 2.65
C LEU A 401 17.34 26.43 1.88
N SER A 402 17.10 25.31 2.54
CA SER A 402 17.26 23.97 1.95
C SER A 402 15.99 23.13 2.10
N LEU A 403 15.54 22.52 1.01
CA LEU A 403 14.44 21.57 0.97
C LEU A 403 14.98 20.20 0.54
N SER A 404 14.71 19.15 1.34
CA SER A 404 15.08 17.76 1.08
C SER A 404 13.93 16.77 1.33
N ASN A 405 14.04 15.57 0.75
CA ASN A 405 13.17 14.41 1.03
C ASN A 405 11.67 14.74 1.01
N SER A 406 11.11 15.12 -0.13
CA SER A 406 9.67 15.45 -0.29
C SER A 406 9.20 16.71 0.45
N SER A 407 10.11 17.64 0.74
CA SER A 407 9.78 18.91 1.40
C SER A 407 9.10 19.92 0.48
N ARG A 408 8.16 20.69 1.03
CA ARG A 408 7.32 21.60 0.22
C ARG A 408 7.30 23.02 0.77
N VAL A 409 7.37 24.00 -0.12
CA VAL A 409 7.02 25.40 0.18
C VAL A 409 5.95 25.85 -0.80
N GLY A 410 4.82 26.32 -0.30
CA GLY A 410 3.70 26.79 -1.13
C GLY A 410 4.14 27.91 -2.07
N SER A 411 4.66 29.00 -1.52
CA SER A 411 5.30 30.07 -2.30
C SER A 411 6.37 30.79 -1.49
N ILE A 412 7.37 31.33 -2.18
CA ILE A 412 8.42 32.20 -1.62
C ILE A 412 8.21 33.60 -2.18
N ASN A 413 7.81 34.54 -1.34
CA ASN A 413 7.75 35.96 -1.65
C ASN A 413 8.93 36.66 -0.98
N SER A 414 10.03 36.85 -1.70
CA SER A 414 11.27 37.43 -1.20
C SER A 414 11.56 38.77 -1.86
N SER A 415 11.35 39.87 -1.13
CA SER A 415 11.87 41.19 -1.47
C SER A 415 13.27 41.45 -0.89
N GLY A 416 13.70 40.62 0.07
CA GLY A 416 15.04 40.63 0.67
C GLY A 416 16.03 39.69 -0.02
N ASN A 417 17.04 39.24 0.74
CA ASN A 417 18.13 38.41 0.26
C ASN A 417 18.00 36.96 0.74
N ILE A 418 18.28 36.00 -0.13
CA ILE A 418 18.53 34.59 0.22
C ILE A 418 19.93 34.24 -0.26
N THR A 419 20.86 33.89 0.63
CA THR A 419 22.25 33.64 0.20
C THR A 419 22.38 32.34 -0.59
N SER A 420 21.68 31.28 -0.15
CA SER A 420 21.60 30.01 -0.86
C SER A 420 20.19 29.41 -0.74
N LEU A 421 19.57 29.10 -1.88
CA LEU A 421 18.33 28.33 -1.98
C LEU A 421 18.62 27.00 -2.69
N THR A 422 18.43 25.90 -1.99
CA THR A 422 18.59 24.54 -2.54
C THR A 422 17.27 23.78 -2.49
N ILE A 423 16.82 23.29 -3.63
CA ILE A 423 15.61 22.46 -3.77
C ILE A 423 16.05 21.11 -4.32
N ARG A 424 16.17 20.10 -3.45
CA ARG A 424 16.71 18.77 -3.83
C ARG A 424 15.91 17.64 -3.18
N GLY A 425 16.13 16.43 -3.66
CA GLY A 425 15.49 15.23 -3.12
C GLY A 425 14.09 14.97 -3.69
N ASP A 426 13.75 13.69 -3.76
CA ASP A 426 12.57 13.20 -4.45
C ASP A 426 11.30 13.81 -3.85
N GLY A 427 10.49 14.44 -4.72
CA GLY A 427 9.23 15.08 -4.34
C GLY A 427 9.35 16.46 -3.70
N SER A 428 10.55 17.04 -3.57
CA SER A 428 10.71 18.40 -3.03
C SER A 428 10.22 19.45 -4.02
N TYR A 429 9.47 20.45 -3.54
CA TYR A 429 8.71 21.35 -4.41
C TYR A 429 8.58 22.77 -3.85
N VAL A 430 8.73 23.77 -4.71
CA VAL A 430 8.38 25.17 -4.44
C VAL A 430 7.34 25.64 -5.45
N GLY A 431 6.17 26.10 -5.00
CA GLY A 431 5.10 26.47 -5.92
C GLY A 431 5.40 27.71 -6.77
N SER A 432 5.94 28.77 -6.17
CA SER A 432 6.40 29.95 -6.90
C SER A 432 7.48 30.71 -6.13
N ILE A 433 8.28 31.49 -6.84
CA ILE A 433 9.29 32.40 -6.28
C ILE A 433 9.02 33.79 -6.87
N SER A 434 8.75 34.77 -6.02
CA SER A 434 8.43 36.15 -6.42
C SER A 434 8.97 37.18 -5.43
N GLY A 435 8.75 38.48 -5.69
CA GLY A 435 9.05 39.56 -4.75
C GLY A 435 10.24 40.43 -5.15
N GLY A 436 10.96 40.05 -6.20
CA GLY A 436 11.98 40.86 -6.86
C GLY A 436 13.30 41.01 -6.11
N GLY A 437 13.49 40.30 -5.00
CA GLY A 437 14.72 40.28 -4.19
C GLY A 437 15.87 39.50 -4.84
N THR A 438 16.93 39.23 -4.06
CA THR A 438 18.16 38.58 -4.56
C THR A 438 18.34 37.18 -3.99
N ILE A 439 18.70 36.23 -4.84
CA ILE A 439 19.16 34.89 -4.46
C ILE A 439 20.63 34.77 -4.86
N GLY A 440 21.51 34.51 -3.90
CA GLY A 440 22.94 34.31 -4.17
C GLY A 440 23.16 33.07 -5.03
N THR A 441 22.95 31.88 -4.47
CA THR A 441 22.97 30.62 -5.23
C THR A 441 21.59 29.98 -5.24
N LEU A 442 21.07 29.64 -6.41
CA LEU A 442 19.85 28.85 -6.58
C LEU A 442 20.22 27.49 -7.18
N SER A 443 20.02 26.41 -6.43
CA SER A 443 20.22 25.04 -6.92
C SER A 443 18.90 24.28 -6.98
N ILE A 444 18.56 23.77 -8.16
CA ILE A 444 17.28 23.08 -8.41
C ILE A 444 17.55 21.67 -8.93
N GLY A 445 16.97 20.68 -8.24
CA GLY A 445 16.91 19.30 -8.66
C GLY A 445 18.17 18.47 -8.40
N ASN A 446 18.08 17.20 -8.76
CA ASN A 446 19.17 16.22 -8.69
C ASN A 446 19.60 15.85 -10.12
N ARG A 447 20.90 15.59 -10.32
CA ARG A 447 21.41 15.15 -11.62
C ARG A 447 20.77 13.81 -12.00
N TRP A 448 20.34 13.68 -13.26
CA TRP A 448 19.81 12.45 -13.85
C TRP A 448 18.46 11.98 -13.29
N VAL A 449 17.74 12.83 -12.56
CA VAL A 449 16.42 12.48 -12.01
C VAL A 449 15.40 13.50 -12.47
N PHE A 450 14.40 13.05 -13.24
CA PHE A 450 13.27 13.89 -13.64
C PHE A 450 12.42 14.22 -12.41
N GLN A 451 12.42 15.49 -12.00
CA GLN A 451 11.61 15.97 -10.87
C GLN A 451 11.09 17.39 -11.14
N PRO A 452 9.77 17.62 -11.08
CA PRO A 452 9.21 18.96 -11.12
C PRO A 452 9.38 19.58 -9.73
N ASN A 453 10.49 20.31 -9.54
CA ASN A 453 10.81 20.97 -8.28
C ASN A 453 10.19 22.37 -8.15
N LEU A 454 9.61 22.90 -9.23
CA LEU A 454 9.01 24.22 -9.30
C LEU A 454 7.57 24.14 -9.84
N GLY A 455 6.65 24.91 -9.25
CA GLY A 455 5.28 25.09 -9.74
C GLY A 455 5.12 26.21 -10.76
N SER A 456 6.08 27.14 -10.79
CA SER A 456 6.15 28.24 -11.74
C SER A 456 7.58 28.36 -12.24
N ASN A 457 7.74 28.43 -13.56
CA ASN A 457 9.01 28.71 -14.21
C ASN A 457 9.31 30.21 -14.31
N ASP A 458 8.36 31.08 -13.95
CA ASP A 458 8.56 32.53 -13.81
C ASP A 458 9.03 32.85 -12.40
N ILE A 459 10.33 33.13 -12.26
CA ILE A 459 11.04 33.40 -11.00
C ILE A 459 11.36 34.90 -10.95
N ASP A 460 10.52 35.64 -10.24
CA ASP A 460 10.73 37.07 -10.02
C ASP A 460 11.74 37.31 -8.88
N ALA A 461 13.01 36.97 -9.16
CA ALA A 461 14.16 37.23 -8.30
C ALA A 461 15.44 37.41 -9.14
N ALA A 462 16.37 38.24 -8.67
CA ALA A 462 17.72 38.34 -9.22
C ALA A 462 18.58 37.20 -8.68
N VAL A 463 19.25 36.43 -9.54
CA VAL A 463 20.03 35.25 -9.17
C VAL A 463 21.50 35.45 -9.52
N ASN A 464 22.41 35.39 -8.53
CA ASN A 464 23.84 35.55 -8.84
C ASN A 464 24.40 34.27 -9.48
N THR A 465 24.08 33.10 -8.95
CA THR A 465 24.53 31.80 -9.45
C THR A 465 23.36 30.82 -9.54
N LEU A 466 22.99 30.41 -10.75
CA LEU A 466 22.02 29.35 -11.00
C LEU A 466 22.74 28.02 -11.21
N LEU A 467 22.32 26.97 -10.51
CA LEU A 467 22.76 25.58 -10.68
C LEU A 467 21.55 24.69 -10.97
N LEU A 468 21.29 24.44 -12.24
CA LEU A 468 20.12 23.69 -12.69
C LEU A 468 20.48 22.23 -13.00
N TYR A 469 19.85 21.29 -12.30
CA TYR A 469 20.07 19.85 -12.50
C TYR A 469 18.81 19.10 -12.93
N SER A 470 17.62 19.61 -12.60
CA SER A 470 16.34 19.15 -13.12
C SER A 470 15.35 20.32 -13.14
N ALA A 471 14.72 20.57 -14.28
CA ALA A 471 13.54 21.41 -14.43
C ALA A 471 12.69 20.93 -15.59
N SER A 472 11.39 21.22 -15.56
CA SER A 472 10.45 20.84 -16.61
C SER A 472 9.80 22.08 -17.21
N ILE A 473 9.76 22.14 -18.54
CA ILE A 473 9.05 23.18 -19.28
C ILE A 473 8.07 22.54 -20.27
N GLU A 474 7.03 23.24 -20.62
CA GLU A 474 6.06 22.85 -21.65
C GLU A 474 5.98 23.97 -22.67
N ILE A 475 6.13 23.63 -23.94
CA ILE A 475 6.11 24.59 -25.04
C ILE A 475 4.70 24.61 -25.63
N ASP A 476 4.05 25.76 -25.62
CA ASP A 476 2.67 25.94 -26.12
C ASP A 476 2.60 26.88 -27.33
N SER A 477 3.67 27.65 -27.59
CA SER A 477 3.73 28.66 -28.63
C SER A 477 4.41 28.22 -29.93
N GLU A 478 4.17 28.97 -31.01
CA GLU A 478 4.82 28.77 -32.32
C GLU A 478 6.34 29.00 -32.22
N GLY A 479 7.11 28.04 -32.75
CA GLY A 479 8.54 28.19 -33.03
C GLY A 479 8.77 29.04 -34.29
N GLY A 480 10.01 29.49 -34.50
CA GLY A 480 10.44 30.31 -35.64
C GLY A 480 10.81 31.76 -35.29
N ALA A 481 11.58 32.41 -36.16
CA ALA A 481 12.08 33.78 -35.94
C ALA A 481 10.93 34.80 -35.95
N GLY A 482 10.87 35.67 -34.93
CA GLY A 482 9.80 36.68 -34.79
C GLY A 482 8.44 36.13 -34.30
N LYS A 483 8.38 34.83 -33.98
CA LYS A 483 7.20 34.12 -33.44
C LYS A 483 7.36 33.79 -31.96
N GLY A 484 6.24 33.47 -31.30
CA GLY A 484 6.05 33.38 -29.85
C GLY A 484 7.23 32.88 -29.04
N TRP A 485 7.76 31.68 -29.30
CA TRP A 485 8.85 31.11 -28.48
C TRP A 485 10.21 31.81 -28.66
N ASN A 486 10.62 32.09 -29.90
CA ASN A 486 11.96 32.66 -30.15
C ASN A 486 11.98 34.19 -30.02
N ASP A 487 10.82 34.84 -30.12
CA ASP A 487 10.66 36.26 -29.83
C ASP A 487 10.31 36.46 -28.36
N LEU A 488 11.34 36.64 -27.52
CA LEU A 488 11.19 36.82 -26.07
C LEU A 488 10.27 38.00 -25.67
N THR A 489 9.93 38.91 -26.60
CA THR A 489 8.96 39.99 -26.35
C THR A 489 7.51 39.53 -26.46
N LYS A 490 7.25 38.43 -27.17
CA LYS A 490 5.93 37.80 -27.37
C LYS A 490 5.81 36.45 -26.67
N ALA A 491 6.91 35.95 -26.10
CA ALA A 491 6.98 34.69 -25.39
C ALA A 491 6.08 34.65 -24.15
N ASN A 492 5.36 33.54 -24.01
CA ASN A 492 4.63 33.24 -22.79
C ASN A 492 5.64 32.87 -21.69
N PRO A 493 5.70 33.61 -20.57
CA PRO A 493 6.72 33.39 -19.54
C PRO A 493 6.67 32.01 -18.89
N LYS A 494 5.55 31.28 -19.02
CA LYS A 494 5.41 29.91 -18.48
C LYS A 494 6.18 28.86 -19.28
N GLU A 495 6.53 29.16 -20.53
CA GLU A 495 7.20 28.23 -21.45
C GLU A 495 8.72 28.28 -21.28
N HIS A 496 9.23 29.29 -20.57
CA HIS A 496 10.66 29.52 -20.32
C HIS A 496 10.95 29.45 -18.82
N ILE A 497 12.18 29.09 -18.45
CA ILE A 497 12.66 29.28 -17.07
C ILE A 497 13.17 30.72 -16.98
N LYS A 498 12.30 31.62 -16.53
CA LYS A 498 12.52 33.06 -16.54
C LYS A 498 12.96 33.54 -15.17
N PHE A 499 13.96 34.42 -15.18
CA PHE A 499 14.50 35.10 -14.00
C PHE A 499 14.47 36.60 -14.22
N LYS A 500 14.39 37.39 -13.15
CA LYS A 500 14.56 38.84 -13.23
C LYS A 500 15.94 39.23 -13.77
N SER A 501 16.98 38.57 -13.25
CA SER A 501 18.33 38.61 -13.83
C SER A 501 19.15 37.39 -13.38
N ILE A 502 20.13 36.98 -14.17
CA ILE A 502 21.12 35.96 -13.82
C ILE A 502 22.53 36.52 -14.07
N THR A 503 23.45 36.38 -13.10
CA THR A 503 24.86 36.76 -13.30
C THR A 503 25.69 35.60 -13.87
N THR A 504 25.52 34.39 -13.34
CA THR A 504 26.21 33.17 -13.80
C THR A 504 25.27 31.98 -13.72
N ALA A 505 25.30 31.10 -14.72
CA ALA A 505 24.46 29.92 -14.74
C ALA A 505 25.26 28.67 -15.17
N GLY A 506 25.20 27.65 -14.33
CA GLY A 506 25.72 26.31 -14.58
C GLY A 506 24.55 25.34 -14.76
N ILE A 507 24.35 24.89 -15.99
CA ILE A 507 23.24 24.01 -16.36
C ILE A 507 23.81 22.62 -16.63
N GLY A 508 23.31 21.60 -15.92
CA GLY A 508 23.76 20.22 -16.10
C GLY A 508 23.36 19.66 -17.46
N ASN A 509 24.07 18.64 -17.95
CA ASN A 509 23.60 17.87 -19.09
C ASN A 509 22.26 17.21 -18.76
N TYR A 510 21.35 17.13 -19.73
CA TYR A 510 20.03 16.49 -19.61
C TYR A 510 19.15 17.04 -18.47
N SER A 511 19.37 18.29 -18.06
CA SER A 511 18.74 18.88 -16.86
C SER A 511 17.41 19.58 -17.15
N ILE A 512 17.12 19.96 -18.40
CA ILE A 512 15.88 20.63 -18.77
C ILE A 512 15.01 19.66 -19.57
N TYR A 513 13.87 19.27 -19.01
CA TYR A 513 12.93 18.36 -19.62
C TYR A 513 11.86 19.12 -20.40
N VAL A 514 11.86 18.96 -21.71
CA VAL A 514 11.00 19.70 -22.64
C VAL A 514 9.77 18.89 -23.04
N GLY A 515 8.61 19.44 -22.74
CA GLY A 515 7.29 18.87 -23.05
C GLY A 515 6.56 19.62 -24.17
N ILE A 516 5.54 18.96 -24.72
CA ILE A 516 4.57 19.56 -25.65
C ILE A 516 3.39 20.06 -24.84
N GLY A 517 3.06 21.35 -24.96
CA GLY A 517 1.88 22.01 -24.39
C GLY A 517 0.60 21.70 -25.17
N GLN A 518 -0.56 21.92 -24.55
CA GLN A 518 -1.87 21.52 -25.11
C GLN A 518 -2.22 22.16 -26.46
N ASN A 519 -1.79 23.40 -26.67
CA ASN A 519 -2.00 24.22 -27.87
C ASN A 519 -0.73 24.32 -28.73
N ALA A 520 0.33 23.60 -28.37
CA ALA A 520 1.57 23.56 -29.13
C ALA A 520 1.28 23.31 -30.62
N PRO A 521 1.74 24.20 -31.50
CA PRO A 521 1.44 24.13 -32.92
C PRO A 521 2.32 23.07 -33.58
N THR A 522 1.74 22.29 -34.50
CA THR A 522 2.51 21.39 -35.34
C THR A 522 3.43 22.19 -36.26
N PRO A 523 4.67 21.72 -36.52
CA PRO A 523 5.56 22.35 -37.50
C PRO A 523 4.87 22.39 -38.87
N LYS A 524 4.64 23.59 -39.40
CA LYS A 524 4.01 23.88 -40.70
C LYS A 524 5.06 24.09 -41.80
N SER A 525 6.31 24.38 -41.45
CA SER A 525 7.42 24.67 -42.38
C SER A 525 8.81 24.39 -41.77
N ASP A 526 9.86 24.46 -42.59
CA ASP A 526 11.26 24.37 -42.14
C ASP A 526 11.71 25.56 -41.26
N GLU A 527 10.87 26.58 -41.13
CA GLU A 527 11.10 27.73 -40.24
C GLU A 527 10.58 27.51 -38.82
N ASP A 528 9.82 26.44 -38.54
CA ASP A 528 9.31 26.13 -37.20
C ASP A 528 10.37 25.34 -36.39
N TYR A 529 11.23 26.09 -35.71
CA TYR A 529 12.27 25.58 -34.80
C TYR A 529 12.29 26.35 -33.47
N TYR A 530 12.85 25.71 -32.45
CA TYR A 530 13.00 26.25 -31.10
C TYR A 530 14.49 26.42 -30.80
N GLU A 531 14.91 27.64 -30.43
CA GLU A 531 16.31 27.88 -30.05
C GLU A 531 16.54 27.50 -28.58
N THR A 532 17.57 26.69 -28.33
CA THR A 532 17.93 26.21 -26.98
C THR A 532 18.33 27.36 -26.04
N LYS A 533 18.97 28.42 -26.56
CA LYS A 533 19.37 29.60 -25.77
C LYS A 533 18.19 30.30 -25.07
N ASN A 534 16.97 30.14 -25.59
CA ASN A 534 15.76 30.76 -25.05
C ASN A 534 15.14 29.95 -23.91
N LEU A 535 15.64 28.76 -23.57
CA LEU A 535 15.07 27.94 -22.47
C LEU A 535 15.20 28.60 -21.10
N VAL A 536 16.31 29.32 -20.87
CA VAL A 536 16.61 30.02 -19.62
C VAL A 536 16.85 31.49 -19.91
N VAL A 537 15.98 32.34 -19.38
CA VAL A 537 15.91 33.76 -19.73
C VAL A 537 16.21 34.63 -18.51
N SER A 538 17.06 35.63 -18.70
CA SER A 538 17.40 36.68 -17.74
C SER A 538 16.79 38.00 -18.22
N GLY A 539 15.67 38.41 -17.62
CA GLY A 539 14.87 39.55 -18.06
C GLY A 539 14.27 39.30 -19.45
N THR A 540 14.82 39.95 -20.46
CA THR A 540 14.48 39.78 -21.89
C THR A 540 15.66 39.23 -22.72
N THR A 541 16.73 38.79 -22.05
CA THR A 541 17.97 38.31 -22.69
C THR A 541 18.26 36.87 -22.31
N ASN A 542 19.03 36.17 -23.14
CA ASN A 542 19.41 34.79 -22.87
C ASN A 542 20.44 34.74 -21.74
N ALA A 543 20.23 33.84 -20.77
CA ALA A 543 21.11 33.74 -19.62
C ALA A 543 22.42 32.99 -19.92
N THR A 544 22.41 32.04 -20.85
CA THR A 544 23.56 31.17 -21.15
C THR A 544 23.56 30.64 -22.58
N ASP A 545 24.74 30.19 -23.02
CA ASP A 545 24.93 29.39 -24.22
C ASP A 545 24.44 27.94 -24.04
N LEU A 546 23.12 27.76 -24.11
CA LEU A 546 22.53 26.43 -24.10
C LEU A 546 22.74 25.71 -25.42
N ARG A 547 22.72 24.38 -25.32
CA ARG A 547 22.99 23.39 -26.38
C ARG A 547 22.10 22.18 -26.14
N PHE A 548 21.91 21.36 -27.16
CA PHE A 548 21.05 20.18 -27.11
C PHE A 548 21.42 19.18 -26.00
N LYS A 549 22.70 19.06 -25.63
CA LYS A 549 23.13 18.21 -24.49
C LYS A 549 22.54 18.57 -23.13
N HIS A 550 22.00 19.79 -22.97
CA HIS A 550 21.40 20.24 -21.72
C HIS A 550 19.91 19.91 -21.60
N ILE A 551 19.27 19.50 -22.71
CA ILE A 551 17.85 19.18 -22.75
C ILE A 551 17.59 17.68 -22.87
N SER A 552 16.42 17.28 -22.39
CA SER A 552 15.87 15.94 -22.51
C SER A 552 14.41 16.02 -22.93
N PRO A 553 13.90 15.10 -23.77
CA PRO A 553 12.47 15.01 -23.99
C PRO A 553 11.73 14.63 -22.70
N GLN A 554 10.55 15.21 -22.49
CA GLN A 554 9.55 14.63 -21.59
C GLN A 554 8.91 13.38 -22.21
N PRO A 555 8.23 12.54 -21.40
CA PRO A 555 7.50 11.37 -21.90
C PRO A 555 6.51 11.72 -23.03
N GLY A 556 6.56 10.97 -24.12
CA GLY A 556 5.73 11.21 -25.30
C GLY A 556 6.27 12.27 -26.27
N VAL A 557 7.46 12.81 -26.02
CA VAL A 557 8.09 13.84 -26.85
C VAL A 557 9.38 13.29 -27.45
N LYS A 558 9.64 13.63 -28.70
CA LYS A 558 10.93 13.49 -29.36
C LYS A 558 11.46 14.88 -29.68
N LEU A 559 12.72 15.11 -29.35
CA LEU A 559 13.44 16.33 -29.71
C LEU A 559 14.34 15.99 -30.90
N ILE A 560 14.16 16.70 -32.01
CA ILE A 560 15.04 16.58 -33.17
C ILE A 560 16.08 17.69 -33.11
N PRO A 561 17.38 17.37 -33.00
CA PRO A 561 18.44 18.38 -33.09
C PRO A 561 18.53 18.89 -34.54
N LEU A 562 18.69 20.21 -34.69
CA LEU A 562 18.82 20.87 -35.99
C LEU A 562 20.16 21.60 -36.11
N ASP A 563 20.70 21.65 -37.32
CA ASP A 563 21.87 22.47 -37.63
C ASP A 563 21.53 23.96 -37.79
N ALA A 564 22.54 24.79 -38.09
CA ALA A 564 22.36 26.23 -38.25
C ALA A 564 21.39 26.58 -39.40
N THR A 565 21.30 25.71 -40.42
CA THR A 565 20.45 25.82 -41.61
C THR A 565 19.08 25.13 -41.44
N ASN A 566 18.72 24.73 -40.22
CA ASN A 566 17.47 24.05 -39.85
C ASN A 566 17.33 22.61 -40.41
N ASN A 567 18.41 21.99 -40.89
CA ASN A 567 18.37 20.59 -41.31
C ASN A 567 18.45 19.66 -40.10
N SER A 568 17.75 18.52 -40.17
CA SER A 568 17.81 17.48 -39.15
C SER A 568 19.22 16.91 -39.02
N LEU A 569 19.71 16.83 -37.79
CA LEU A 569 20.95 16.15 -37.43
C LEU A 569 20.70 14.71 -36.96
N GLU A 570 19.49 14.16 -37.13
CA GLU A 570 19.23 12.75 -36.84
C GLU A 570 20.14 11.85 -37.69
N GLY A 571 20.90 10.98 -37.02
CA GLY A 571 21.86 10.09 -37.68
C GLY A 571 23.29 10.64 -37.76
N ALA A 572 23.52 11.91 -37.40
CA ALA A 572 24.86 12.44 -37.18
C ALA A 572 25.50 11.80 -35.92
N ASN A 573 26.83 11.97 -35.76
CA ASN A 573 27.52 11.55 -34.53
C ASN A 573 26.91 12.25 -33.31
N GLU A 574 26.77 11.53 -32.18
CA GLU A 574 26.23 12.04 -30.92
C GLU A 574 26.88 13.35 -30.46
N TYR A 575 28.20 13.52 -30.66
CA TYR A 575 28.90 14.76 -30.35
C TYR A 575 28.39 15.97 -31.14
N ILE A 576 28.06 15.77 -32.42
CA ILE A 576 27.53 16.83 -33.30
C ILE A 576 26.10 17.18 -32.88
N GLN A 577 25.29 16.17 -32.59
CA GLN A 577 23.91 16.38 -32.11
C GLN A 577 23.90 17.12 -30.77
N ALA A 578 24.79 16.77 -29.85
CA ALA A 578 24.93 17.36 -28.52
C ALA A 578 25.21 18.89 -28.55
N GLU A 579 25.88 19.37 -29.60
CA GLU A 579 26.23 20.77 -29.79
C GLU A 579 25.22 21.57 -30.63
N ALA A 580 24.10 20.96 -31.04
CA ALA A 580 23.04 21.67 -31.76
C ALA A 580 22.44 22.80 -30.91
N THR A 581 22.17 23.94 -31.54
CA THR A 581 21.61 25.14 -30.89
C THR A 581 20.10 25.28 -31.11
N LYS A 582 19.54 24.50 -32.05
CA LYS A 582 18.14 24.51 -32.45
C LYS A 582 17.55 23.10 -32.34
N PHE A 583 16.26 23.01 -32.07
CA PHE A 583 15.54 21.74 -32.07
C PHE A 583 14.10 21.88 -32.57
N ARG A 584 13.48 20.76 -32.93
CA ARG A 584 12.05 20.66 -33.27
C ARG A 584 11.36 19.65 -32.35
N LEU A 585 10.11 19.91 -32.04
CA LEU A 585 9.25 19.00 -31.29
C LEU A 585 8.57 18.00 -32.23
N GLU A 586 8.56 16.74 -31.86
CA GLU A 586 7.71 15.71 -32.44
C GLU A 586 7.03 14.92 -31.31
N ALA A 587 5.83 14.40 -31.58
CA ALA A 587 5.24 13.40 -30.69
C ALA A 587 6.03 12.09 -30.83
N ASP A 588 6.41 11.47 -29.71
CA ASP A 588 6.99 10.12 -29.69
C ASP A 588 6.03 9.13 -29.06
N VAL A 589 5.40 8.35 -29.92
CA VAL A 589 4.48 7.30 -29.52
C VAL A 589 5.16 6.26 -28.63
N ALA A 590 6.39 5.85 -28.95
CA ALA A 590 6.98 4.68 -28.31
C ALA A 590 7.24 4.90 -26.81
N THR A 591 7.44 6.17 -26.43
CA THR A 591 7.74 6.65 -25.08
C THR A 591 6.57 7.39 -24.41
N SER A 592 5.38 7.43 -25.05
CA SER A 592 4.18 8.05 -24.46
C SER A 592 3.61 7.25 -23.29
N TYR A 593 2.80 7.91 -22.44
CA TYR A 593 2.19 7.24 -21.28
C TYR A 593 1.25 6.12 -21.70
N GLY A 594 0.45 6.34 -22.76
CA GLY A 594 -0.51 5.33 -23.22
C GLY A 594 0.12 4.17 -23.98
N ALA A 595 1.27 4.33 -24.64
CA ALA A 595 1.98 3.17 -25.19
C ALA A 595 2.43 2.20 -24.09
N SER A 596 2.96 2.73 -22.99
CA SER A 596 3.35 1.93 -21.82
C SER A 596 2.13 1.30 -21.13
N MET A 597 1.02 2.04 -21.03
CA MET A 597 -0.26 1.52 -20.55
C MET A 597 -0.78 0.37 -21.43
N TYR A 598 -0.76 0.51 -22.76
CA TYR A 598 -1.20 -0.56 -23.67
C TYR A 598 -0.33 -1.80 -23.56
N ARG A 599 0.98 -1.66 -23.36
CA ARG A 599 1.87 -2.81 -23.07
C ARG A 599 1.47 -3.51 -21.76
N ALA A 600 1.14 -2.75 -20.71
CA ALA A 600 0.68 -3.31 -19.44
C ALA A 600 -0.68 -4.02 -19.57
N LEU A 601 -1.63 -3.47 -20.34
CA LEU A 601 -2.92 -4.14 -20.61
C LEU A 601 -2.77 -5.38 -21.48
N ALA A 602 -1.94 -5.30 -22.52
CA ALA A 602 -1.64 -6.44 -23.38
C ALA A 602 -0.96 -7.57 -22.60
N LEU A 603 -0.10 -7.25 -21.63
CA LEU A 603 0.48 -8.24 -20.71
C LEU A 603 -0.61 -9.04 -19.99
N SER A 604 -1.56 -8.36 -19.34
CA SER A 604 -2.64 -9.01 -18.59
C SER A 604 -3.46 -9.94 -19.49
N TYR A 605 -3.84 -9.47 -20.69
CA TYR A 605 -4.56 -10.28 -21.66
C TYR A 605 -3.76 -11.51 -22.11
N MET A 606 -2.52 -11.31 -22.56
CA MET A 606 -1.67 -12.39 -23.10
C MET A 606 -1.40 -13.46 -22.05
N ARG A 607 -1.11 -13.04 -20.83
CA ARG A 607 -0.95 -13.95 -19.69
C ARG A 607 -2.22 -14.76 -19.47
N ARG A 608 -3.35 -14.10 -19.24
CA ARG A 608 -4.62 -14.78 -18.91
C ARG A 608 -5.00 -15.76 -20.01
N ASN A 609 -4.85 -15.37 -21.26
CA ASN A 609 -5.15 -16.19 -22.42
C ASN A 609 -4.25 -17.43 -22.49
N ALA A 610 -2.92 -17.24 -22.51
CA ALA A 610 -1.97 -18.36 -22.56
C ALA A 610 -2.12 -19.30 -21.36
N MET A 611 -2.30 -18.75 -20.17
CA MET A 611 -2.55 -19.52 -18.95
C MET A 611 -3.85 -20.33 -19.03
N THR A 612 -4.96 -19.69 -19.42
CA THR A 612 -6.27 -20.36 -19.57
C THR A 612 -6.16 -21.50 -20.56
N GLN A 613 -5.47 -21.29 -21.68
CA GLN A 613 -5.20 -22.34 -22.66
C GLN A 613 -4.39 -23.48 -22.08
N ASN A 614 -3.26 -23.20 -21.43
CA ASN A 614 -2.40 -24.24 -20.84
C ASN A 614 -3.18 -25.10 -19.86
N ILE A 615 -3.96 -24.44 -19.00
CA ILE A 615 -4.80 -25.09 -18.02
C ILE A 615 -5.91 -25.90 -18.67
N LEU A 616 -6.65 -25.35 -19.63
CA LEU A 616 -7.71 -26.09 -20.33
C LEU A 616 -7.13 -27.23 -21.18
N ASP A 617 -5.94 -27.08 -21.74
CA ASP A 617 -5.22 -28.13 -22.49
C ASP A 617 -4.83 -29.31 -21.62
N THR A 618 -4.53 -29.08 -20.34
CA THR A 618 -4.26 -30.15 -19.36
C THR A 618 -5.56 -30.82 -18.93
N MET A 619 -6.68 -30.10 -18.96
CA MET A 619 -8.00 -30.65 -18.67
C MET A 619 -8.67 -31.32 -19.87
N THR A 620 -8.37 -30.94 -21.11
CA THR A 620 -9.02 -31.46 -22.33
C THR A 620 -8.29 -32.66 -22.93
N THR A 621 -7.33 -33.25 -22.23
CA THR A 621 -6.78 -34.57 -22.58
C THR A 621 -7.88 -35.64 -22.56
N LYS A 622 -7.59 -36.86 -23.04
CA LYS A 622 -8.53 -37.99 -23.05
C LYS A 622 -9.14 -38.26 -21.65
N THR A 623 -10.28 -37.64 -21.35
CA THR A 623 -10.94 -37.66 -20.04
C THR A 623 -12.22 -38.50 -20.04
N PHE A 624 -12.55 -39.12 -21.18
CA PHE A 624 -13.65 -40.07 -21.32
C PHE A 624 -13.16 -41.31 -22.05
N HIS A 625 -13.71 -42.48 -21.68
CA HIS A 625 -13.39 -43.76 -22.31
C HIS A 625 -13.72 -43.74 -23.81
N SER A 626 -12.85 -44.33 -24.64
CA SER A 626 -13.11 -44.48 -26.08
C SER A 626 -14.32 -45.38 -26.32
N ASP A 627 -15.35 -44.83 -26.97
CA ASP A 627 -16.54 -45.62 -27.31
C ASP A 627 -16.31 -46.62 -28.45
N LYS A 628 -15.17 -46.56 -29.17
CA LYS A 628 -15.02 -47.23 -30.47
C LYS A 628 -15.06 -48.76 -30.37
N TYR A 629 -14.33 -49.36 -29.42
CA TYR A 629 -14.33 -50.81 -29.23
C TYR A 629 -15.70 -51.30 -28.74
N TYR A 630 -16.27 -50.62 -27.75
CA TYR A 630 -17.58 -50.93 -27.21
C TYR A 630 -18.68 -50.83 -28.28
N THR A 631 -18.68 -49.79 -29.14
CA THR A 631 -19.65 -49.69 -30.23
C THR A 631 -19.44 -50.77 -31.28
N HIS A 632 -18.22 -51.17 -31.61
CA HIS A 632 -17.97 -52.26 -32.56
C HIS A 632 -18.39 -53.61 -31.98
N GLU A 633 -18.08 -53.91 -30.73
CA GLU A 633 -18.49 -55.16 -30.09
C GLU A 633 -20.01 -55.22 -29.92
N VAL A 634 -20.63 -54.12 -29.50
CA VAL A 634 -22.08 -54.02 -29.38
C VAL A 634 -22.77 -54.08 -30.74
N GLU A 635 -22.25 -53.40 -31.76
CA GLU A 635 -22.78 -53.49 -33.12
C GLU A 635 -22.61 -54.91 -33.67
N LEU A 636 -21.50 -55.57 -33.42
CA LEU A 636 -21.26 -56.95 -33.83
C LEU A 636 -22.17 -57.92 -33.08
N ARG A 637 -22.44 -57.71 -31.79
CA ARG A 637 -23.42 -58.48 -31.00
C ARG A 637 -24.86 -58.21 -31.43
N LEU A 638 -25.21 -56.95 -31.75
CA LEU A 638 -26.51 -56.58 -32.31
C LEU A 638 -26.70 -57.18 -33.69
N LEU A 639 -25.67 -57.17 -34.54
CA LEU A 639 -25.68 -57.82 -35.85
C LEU A 639 -25.74 -59.35 -35.73
N GLN A 640 -25.07 -59.96 -34.76
CA GLN A 640 -25.17 -61.38 -34.45
C GLN A 640 -26.56 -61.75 -33.91
N TYR A 641 -27.16 -60.89 -33.08
CA TYR A 641 -28.52 -61.06 -32.57
C TYR A 641 -29.56 -60.88 -33.68
N ASP A 642 -29.41 -59.86 -34.53
CA ASP A 642 -30.24 -59.66 -35.73
C ASP A 642 -30.06 -60.83 -36.71
N MET A 643 -28.84 -61.32 -36.91
CA MET A 643 -28.57 -62.53 -37.70
C MET A 643 -29.28 -63.73 -37.09
N ALA A 644 -29.15 -63.95 -35.78
CA ALA A 644 -29.83 -65.02 -35.06
C ALA A 644 -31.36 -64.89 -35.13
N ARG A 645 -31.94 -63.68 -35.07
CA ARG A 645 -33.38 -63.42 -35.22
C ARG A 645 -33.86 -63.68 -36.64
N LEU A 646 -33.06 -63.31 -37.65
CA LEU A 646 -33.34 -63.56 -39.05
C LEU A 646 -33.19 -65.04 -39.42
N THR A 647 -32.33 -65.79 -38.72
CA THR A 647 -32.14 -67.25 -38.92
C THR A 647 -33.03 -68.13 -38.04
N ASN A 648 -33.47 -67.67 -36.85
CA ASN A 648 -34.35 -68.41 -35.92
C ASN A 648 -35.86 -68.16 -36.16
N ARG A 649 -36.25 -67.41 -37.19
CA ARG A 649 -37.66 -67.44 -37.61
C ARG A 649 -37.95 -68.81 -38.22
N SER A 650 -38.70 -69.59 -37.45
CA SER A 650 -39.07 -70.97 -37.64
C SER A 650 -39.55 -71.31 -39.06
N THR A 651 -39.32 -72.58 -39.39
CA THR A 651 -39.52 -73.36 -40.61
C THR A 651 -40.96 -73.38 -41.19
N LYS A 652 -41.77 -72.34 -41.01
CA LYS A 652 -43.18 -72.33 -41.48
C LYS A 652 -43.57 -71.28 -42.53
N PHE A 653 -42.63 -70.62 -43.20
CA PHE A 653 -42.96 -69.74 -44.35
C PHE A 653 -41.91 -69.81 -45.47
N SER A 654 -42.05 -70.78 -46.37
CA SER A 654 -41.18 -70.99 -47.54
C SER A 654 -41.48 -70.10 -48.77
N LYS A 655 -42.29 -69.03 -48.64
CA LYS A 655 -42.60 -68.11 -49.77
C LYS A 655 -42.15 -66.65 -49.61
N LEU A 656 -41.40 -66.31 -48.56
CA LEU A 656 -40.80 -64.97 -48.36
C LEU A 656 -39.27 -64.93 -48.51
N GLN A 657 -38.69 -65.97 -49.14
CA GLN A 657 -37.24 -66.20 -49.17
C GLN A 657 -36.41 -65.23 -50.03
N ARG A 658 -37.02 -64.37 -50.87
CA ARG A 658 -36.29 -63.36 -51.68
C ARG A 658 -36.16 -61.97 -51.02
N LYS A 659 -36.99 -61.64 -50.02
CA LYS A 659 -36.94 -60.30 -49.36
C LYS A 659 -36.04 -60.29 -48.12
N ASN A 660 -35.80 -61.45 -47.50
CA ASN A 660 -34.92 -61.59 -46.34
C ASN A 660 -33.47 -61.94 -46.71
N THR A 661 -33.20 -62.48 -47.90
CA THR A 661 -31.83 -62.78 -48.37
C THR A 661 -31.00 -61.51 -48.56
N SER A 662 -31.56 -60.45 -49.16
CA SER A 662 -30.81 -59.18 -49.32
C SER A 662 -30.51 -58.48 -47.99
N ASN A 663 -31.40 -58.60 -46.99
CA ASN A 663 -31.16 -58.09 -45.65
C ASN A 663 -30.14 -58.96 -44.89
N LEU A 664 -30.22 -60.28 -45.04
CA LEU A 664 -29.25 -61.22 -44.48
C LEU A 664 -27.86 -61.00 -45.10
N ASP A 665 -27.77 -60.75 -46.41
CA ASP A 665 -26.51 -60.48 -47.10
C ASP A 665 -25.95 -59.11 -46.74
N LYS A 666 -26.80 -58.08 -46.55
CA LYS A 666 -26.36 -56.79 -45.98
C LYS A 666 -25.84 -56.95 -44.54
N VAL A 667 -26.47 -57.78 -43.72
CA VAL A 667 -26.01 -58.08 -42.36
C VAL A 667 -24.70 -58.88 -42.40
N ARG A 668 -24.56 -59.90 -43.27
CA ARG A 668 -23.34 -60.67 -43.47
C ARG A 668 -22.18 -59.82 -44.00
N GLN A 669 -22.44 -58.93 -44.97
CA GLN A 669 -21.45 -57.98 -45.47
C GLN A 669 -21.02 -56.99 -44.39
N LYS A 670 -21.96 -56.52 -43.55
CA LYS A 670 -21.62 -55.67 -42.40
C LYS A 670 -20.83 -56.43 -41.34
N ILE A 671 -21.23 -57.66 -40.98
CA ILE A 671 -20.46 -58.51 -40.07
C ILE A 671 -19.07 -58.73 -40.65
N ALA A 672 -18.94 -59.17 -41.90
CA ALA A 672 -17.65 -59.37 -42.56
C ALA A 672 -16.80 -58.10 -42.59
N LYS A 673 -17.40 -56.93 -42.84
CA LYS A 673 -16.69 -55.64 -42.80
C LYS A 673 -16.20 -55.30 -41.40
N VAL A 674 -17.06 -55.40 -40.37
CA VAL A 674 -16.70 -55.10 -38.98
C VAL A 674 -15.70 -56.12 -38.43
N THR A 675 -15.84 -57.40 -38.79
CA THR A 675 -14.88 -58.47 -38.45
C THR A 675 -13.54 -58.28 -39.17
N LEU A 676 -13.54 -57.84 -40.42
CA LEU A 676 -12.31 -57.49 -41.16
C LEU A 676 -11.64 -56.24 -40.55
N GLU A 677 -12.42 -55.26 -40.11
CA GLU A 677 -11.91 -54.09 -39.38
C GLU A 677 -11.32 -54.49 -38.01
N GLN A 678 -11.88 -55.50 -37.33
CA GLN A 678 -11.29 -56.09 -36.12
C GLN A 678 -10.02 -56.89 -36.40
N SER A 679 -9.93 -57.59 -37.54
CA SER A 679 -8.77 -58.43 -37.88
C SER A 679 -7.58 -57.64 -38.43
N LYS A 680 -7.81 -56.47 -39.05
CA LYS A 680 -6.75 -55.57 -39.54
C LYS A 680 -5.85 -54.93 -38.46
N GLY A 681 -6.08 -55.24 -37.18
CA GLY A 681 -5.28 -54.81 -36.03
C GLY A 681 -4.69 -55.95 -35.19
N GLN A 682 -4.74 -57.19 -35.67
CA GLN A 682 -4.18 -58.35 -34.98
C GLN A 682 -2.69 -58.52 -35.29
N ASP A 683 -1.83 -58.33 -34.28
CA ASP A 683 -0.42 -58.74 -34.34
C ASP A 683 -0.36 -60.24 -33.97
N LEU A 684 -0.30 -61.10 -35.00
CA LEU A 684 -0.43 -62.57 -34.88
C LEU A 684 0.63 -63.19 -33.96
N ASP A 685 1.78 -62.54 -33.77
CA ASP A 685 2.88 -63.03 -32.93
C ASP A 685 2.67 -62.77 -31.42
N LYS A 686 1.78 -61.85 -31.05
CA LYS A 686 1.59 -61.42 -29.64
C LYS A 686 0.21 -61.73 -29.06
N GLY A 687 -0.74 -62.20 -29.87
CA GLY A 687 -2.03 -62.72 -29.40
C GLY A 687 -2.99 -61.67 -28.83
N TYR A 688 -2.77 -60.38 -29.07
CA TYR A 688 -3.64 -59.28 -28.65
C TYR A 688 -4.04 -58.40 -29.85
N ASN A 689 -5.25 -57.82 -29.80
CA ASN A 689 -5.71 -56.83 -30.78
C ASN A 689 -5.26 -55.42 -30.35
N ASN A 690 -4.67 -54.64 -31.26
CA ASN A 690 -4.25 -53.25 -30.98
C ASN A 690 -5.39 -52.39 -30.41
N PHE A 691 -6.64 -52.67 -30.79
CA PHE A 691 -7.81 -51.96 -30.25
C PHE A 691 -8.16 -52.35 -28.81
N GLU A 692 -8.03 -53.63 -28.44
CA GLU A 692 -8.24 -54.09 -27.06
C GLU A 692 -7.16 -53.50 -26.12
N LEU A 693 -5.93 -53.40 -26.63
CA LEU A 693 -4.82 -52.81 -25.88
C LEU A 693 -5.02 -51.31 -25.63
N ILE A 694 -5.58 -50.58 -26.58
CA ILE A 694 -5.94 -49.16 -26.43
C ILE A 694 -7.09 -48.97 -25.42
N ASP A 695 -8.10 -49.86 -25.41
CA ASP A 695 -9.21 -49.81 -24.44
C ASP A 695 -8.73 -50.10 -23.01
N GLN A 696 -7.79 -51.04 -22.85
CA GLN A 696 -7.13 -51.29 -21.56
C GLN A 696 -6.30 -50.09 -21.09
N LEU A 697 -5.65 -49.36 -22.00
CA LEU A 697 -5.00 -48.10 -21.65
C LEU A 697 -6.00 -47.05 -21.18
N ASP A 698 -7.17 -46.97 -21.80
CA ASP A 698 -8.21 -46.02 -21.40
C ASP A 698 -8.64 -46.26 -19.96
N ALA A 699 -8.81 -47.51 -19.56
CA ALA A 699 -9.07 -47.88 -18.18
C ALA A 699 -7.95 -47.44 -17.20
N ILE A 700 -6.70 -47.39 -17.65
CA ILE A 700 -5.55 -46.96 -16.84
C ILE A 700 -5.48 -45.42 -16.77
N PHE A 701 -5.69 -44.72 -17.89
CA PHE A 701 -5.53 -43.26 -17.96
C PHE A 701 -6.78 -42.47 -17.54
N ILE A 702 -7.98 -43.06 -17.52
CA ILE A 702 -9.23 -42.34 -17.23
C ILE A 702 -9.71 -42.61 -15.80
N PRO A 703 -9.98 -41.56 -15.00
CA PRO A 703 -10.07 -41.64 -13.53
C PRO A 703 -11.39 -42.18 -12.95
N TYR A 704 -12.28 -42.79 -13.73
CA TYR A 704 -13.59 -43.21 -13.23
C TYR A 704 -14.03 -44.58 -13.73
N SER A 705 -14.82 -45.25 -12.90
CA SER A 705 -15.43 -46.54 -13.20
C SER A 705 -16.84 -46.38 -13.78
N GLY A 706 -17.20 -47.21 -14.78
CA GLY A 706 -18.50 -47.18 -15.45
C GLY A 706 -18.59 -46.08 -16.51
N ARG A 707 -19.74 -45.97 -17.18
CA ARG A 707 -19.93 -44.97 -18.24
C ARG A 707 -20.33 -43.62 -17.65
N LYS A 708 -19.67 -42.53 -18.09
CA LYS A 708 -19.97 -41.13 -17.74
C LYS A 708 -19.98 -40.29 -19.01
N ASP A 709 -20.92 -39.34 -19.10
CA ASP A 709 -21.07 -38.48 -20.28
C ASP A 709 -20.72 -37.02 -20.00
N TRP A 710 -20.76 -36.60 -18.74
CA TRP A 710 -20.58 -35.21 -18.34
C TRP A 710 -19.41 -35.08 -17.37
N ARG A 711 -18.69 -33.96 -17.49
CA ARG A 711 -17.65 -33.55 -16.54
C ARG A 711 -17.85 -32.07 -16.22
N LEU A 712 -17.95 -31.76 -14.92
CA LEU A 712 -17.93 -30.40 -14.41
C LEU A 712 -16.56 -30.13 -13.79
N PHE A 713 -16.03 -28.92 -13.97
CA PHE A 713 -14.80 -28.50 -13.32
C PHE A 713 -14.88 -27.08 -12.78
N ALA A 714 -14.15 -26.86 -11.69
CA ALA A 714 -13.95 -25.57 -11.05
C ALA A 714 -12.46 -25.37 -10.78
N LEU A 715 -11.97 -24.16 -11.02
CA LEU A 715 -10.55 -23.87 -11.04
C LEU A 715 -10.24 -22.48 -10.53
N PRO A 716 -10.02 -22.30 -9.22
CA PRO A 716 -9.36 -21.12 -8.70
C PRO A 716 -7.86 -21.12 -9.01
N TYR A 717 -7.31 -19.91 -9.18
CA TYR A 717 -5.88 -19.71 -9.42
C TYR A 717 -5.39 -18.35 -8.94
N GLY A 718 -4.07 -18.26 -8.77
CA GLY A 718 -3.35 -17.00 -8.60
C GLY A 718 -2.13 -16.97 -9.50
N ALA A 719 -1.80 -15.80 -10.03
CA ALA A 719 -0.64 -15.59 -10.87
C ALA A 719 0.15 -14.35 -10.43
N ASN A 720 1.47 -14.43 -10.62
CA ASN A 720 2.39 -13.32 -10.41
C ASN A 720 3.27 -13.16 -11.65
N SER A 721 3.38 -11.93 -12.15
CA SER A 721 4.19 -11.60 -13.33
C SER A 721 5.21 -10.53 -13.02
N ILE A 722 6.43 -10.71 -13.52
CA ILE A 722 7.51 -9.74 -13.45
C ILE A 722 8.00 -9.55 -14.88
N VAL A 723 7.74 -8.37 -15.46
CA VAL A 723 7.96 -8.12 -16.89
C VAL A 723 8.58 -6.74 -17.12
N GLY A 724 9.65 -6.68 -17.90
CA GLY A 724 10.18 -5.45 -18.47
C GLY A 724 9.44 -5.10 -19.75
N LEU A 725 8.86 -3.91 -19.81
CA LEU A 725 8.06 -3.36 -20.91
C LEU A 725 8.80 -2.22 -21.63
N GLY A 726 10.13 -2.29 -21.64
CA GLY A 726 11.03 -1.33 -22.25
C GLY A 726 11.34 -0.18 -21.29
N ALA A 727 10.73 0.98 -21.53
CA ALA A 727 10.89 2.17 -20.68
C ALA A 727 10.25 2.02 -19.28
N SER A 728 9.55 0.92 -19.01
CA SER A 728 8.92 0.61 -17.72
C SER A 728 9.09 -0.86 -17.32
N SER A 729 8.83 -1.16 -16.05
CA SER A 729 8.65 -2.52 -15.54
C SER A 729 7.25 -2.68 -14.94
N ALA A 730 6.68 -3.87 -15.04
CA ALA A 730 5.41 -4.23 -14.44
C ALA A 730 5.56 -5.40 -13.47
N LEU A 731 5.00 -5.23 -12.28
CA LEU A 731 4.73 -6.29 -11.32
C LEU A 731 3.22 -6.50 -11.26
N GLU A 732 2.76 -7.67 -11.70
CA GLU A 732 1.35 -8.00 -11.77
C GLU A 732 1.00 -9.09 -10.76
N TRP A 733 -0.12 -8.90 -10.06
CA TRP A 733 -0.79 -9.90 -9.24
C TRP A 733 -2.19 -10.12 -9.78
N ALA A 734 -2.50 -11.36 -10.14
CA ALA A 734 -3.82 -11.73 -10.66
C ALA A 734 -4.41 -12.88 -9.84
N GLY A 735 -5.72 -12.85 -9.66
CA GLY A 735 -6.47 -13.92 -9.02
C GLY A 735 -7.80 -14.12 -9.71
N GLY A 736 -8.24 -15.36 -9.82
CA GLY A 736 -9.45 -15.65 -10.57
C GLY A 736 -9.95 -17.07 -10.41
N ALA A 737 -11.05 -17.35 -11.08
CA ALA A 737 -11.61 -18.68 -11.17
C ALA A 737 -12.22 -18.96 -12.54
N ILE A 738 -12.09 -20.21 -12.99
CA ILE A 738 -12.72 -20.74 -14.21
C ILE A 738 -13.68 -21.86 -13.82
N PHE A 739 -14.87 -21.83 -14.40
CA PHE A 739 -15.88 -22.88 -14.26
C PHE A 739 -16.25 -23.37 -15.64
N GLY A 740 -16.40 -24.69 -15.79
CA GLY A 740 -16.80 -25.22 -17.08
C GLY A 740 -17.44 -26.60 -17.00
N ILE A 741 -18.01 -26.97 -18.14
CA ILE A 741 -18.70 -28.24 -18.34
C ILE A 741 -18.29 -28.84 -19.68
N GLN A 742 -18.07 -30.15 -19.69
CA GLN A 742 -17.73 -30.93 -20.87
C GLN A 742 -18.71 -32.09 -21.02
N ARG A 743 -18.99 -32.44 -22.27
CA ARG A 743 -19.86 -33.54 -22.67
C ARG A 743 -19.16 -34.43 -23.70
N ASN A 744 -19.22 -35.74 -23.50
CA ASN A 744 -18.88 -36.72 -24.52
C ASN A 744 -20.04 -36.86 -25.51
N LEU A 745 -19.79 -36.60 -26.80
CA LEU A 745 -20.80 -36.63 -27.86
C LEU A 745 -21.15 -38.05 -28.34
N ARG A 746 -20.42 -39.07 -27.86
CA ARG A 746 -20.60 -40.49 -28.21
C ARG A 746 -20.40 -40.80 -29.70
N LYS A 747 -20.38 -42.08 -30.07
CA LYS A 747 -20.27 -42.58 -31.47
C LYS A 747 -19.10 -41.97 -32.27
N GLY A 748 -17.98 -41.69 -31.61
CA GLY A 748 -16.82 -41.06 -32.25
C GLY A 748 -16.97 -39.55 -32.54
N GLY A 749 -17.97 -38.89 -31.93
CA GLY A 749 -18.21 -37.45 -32.05
C GLY A 749 -17.19 -36.56 -31.31
N GLY A 750 -16.45 -37.09 -30.34
CA GLY A 750 -15.46 -36.34 -29.54
C GLY A 750 -16.05 -35.76 -28.25
N ILE A 751 -15.27 -34.89 -27.59
CA ILE A 751 -15.64 -34.17 -26.38
C ILE A 751 -15.88 -32.71 -26.75
N PHE A 752 -17.01 -32.15 -26.33
CA PHE A 752 -17.31 -30.73 -26.47
C PHE A 752 -17.56 -30.10 -25.10
N GLY A 753 -17.08 -28.89 -24.87
CA GLY A 753 -17.31 -28.21 -23.60
C GLY A 753 -17.28 -26.70 -23.71
N GLY A 754 -17.76 -26.05 -22.66
CA GLY A 754 -17.75 -24.61 -22.52
C GLY A 754 -17.26 -24.20 -21.13
N TYR A 755 -16.73 -22.99 -21.03
CA TYR A 755 -16.28 -22.42 -19.76
C TYR A 755 -16.56 -20.92 -19.68
N VAL A 756 -16.62 -20.43 -18.46
CA VAL A 756 -16.63 -19.01 -18.10
C VAL A 756 -15.57 -18.77 -17.04
N GLY A 757 -14.95 -17.60 -17.05
CA GLY A 757 -13.91 -17.23 -16.10
C GLY A 757 -13.98 -15.77 -15.73
N TYR A 758 -13.67 -15.50 -14.47
CA TYR A 758 -13.51 -14.15 -13.93
C TYR A 758 -12.11 -14.01 -13.36
N GLU A 759 -11.48 -12.86 -13.61
CA GLU A 759 -10.15 -12.54 -13.10
C GLU A 759 -10.10 -11.08 -12.67
N PHE A 760 -9.55 -10.83 -11.48
CA PHE A 760 -9.12 -9.51 -11.05
C PHE A 760 -7.60 -9.43 -11.15
N VAL A 761 -7.10 -8.28 -11.60
CA VAL A 761 -5.67 -8.04 -11.83
C VAL A 761 -5.29 -6.73 -11.19
N ASN A 762 -4.16 -6.72 -10.49
CA ASN A 762 -3.51 -5.52 -10.00
C ASN A 762 -2.09 -5.45 -10.53
N THR A 763 -1.80 -4.42 -11.33
CA THR A 763 -0.48 -4.20 -11.92
C THR A 763 0.11 -2.94 -11.33
N ASP A 764 1.22 -3.09 -10.61
CA ASP A 764 2.05 -1.99 -10.17
C ASP A 764 3.16 -1.79 -11.22
N THR A 765 3.25 -0.59 -11.78
CA THR A 765 4.22 -0.26 -12.82
C THR A 765 4.75 1.15 -12.62
N GLN A 766 5.85 1.49 -13.29
CA GLN A 766 6.34 2.85 -13.38
C GLN A 766 6.10 3.34 -14.81
N LEU A 767 5.02 4.09 -15.04
CA LEU A 767 4.80 4.71 -16.33
C LEU A 767 5.71 5.93 -16.43
N VAL A 768 6.84 5.75 -17.11
CA VAL A 768 7.81 6.79 -17.46
C VAL A 768 8.26 7.66 -16.26
N GLY A 769 8.71 7.00 -15.20
CA GLY A 769 9.23 7.63 -13.99
C GLY A 769 8.21 7.88 -12.87
N ALA A 770 6.92 7.68 -13.13
CA ALA A 770 5.86 7.85 -12.14
C ALA A 770 5.25 6.51 -11.69
N PRO A 771 5.12 6.24 -10.38
CA PRO A 771 4.39 5.08 -9.86
C PRO A 771 2.94 5.08 -10.36
N THR A 772 2.51 3.97 -10.96
CA THR A 772 1.17 3.80 -11.51
C THR A 772 0.60 2.45 -11.11
N ARG A 773 -0.69 2.44 -10.76
CA ARG A 773 -1.44 1.23 -10.44
C ARG A 773 -2.59 1.05 -11.40
N VAL A 774 -2.64 -0.13 -12.03
CA VAL A 774 -3.71 -0.52 -12.95
C VAL A 774 -4.49 -1.67 -12.33
N GLN A 775 -5.79 -1.46 -12.13
CA GLN A 775 -6.70 -2.49 -11.63
C GLN A 775 -7.64 -2.93 -12.74
N THR A 776 -7.64 -4.19 -13.12
CA THR A 776 -8.48 -4.69 -14.22
C THR A 776 -9.39 -5.81 -13.75
N ASN A 777 -10.68 -5.70 -14.07
CA ASN A 777 -11.61 -6.81 -13.93
C ASN A 777 -11.87 -7.39 -15.32
N SER A 778 -11.75 -8.70 -15.45
CA SER A 778 -11.80 -9.40 -16.73
C SER A 778 -12.84 -10.50 -16.68
N LEU A 779 -13.67 -10.59 -17.71
CA LEU A 779 -14.63 -11.68 -17.92
C LEU A 779 -14.30 -12.38 -19.23
N GLN A 780 -14.18 -13.71 -19.19
CA GLN A 780 -13.89 -14.51 -20.37
C GLN A 780 -14.82 -15.71 -20.47
N ALA A 781 -15.07 -16.16 -21.69
CA ALA A 781 -15.80 -17.37 -21.98
C ALA A 781 -15.22 -18.07 -23.22
N GLY A 782 -15.42 -19.38 -23.31
CA GLY A 782 -14.96 -20.11 -24.48
C GLY A 782 -15.54 -21.50 -24.61
N LEU A 783 -15.29 -22.08 -25.77
CA LEU A 783 -15.72 -23.40 -26.19
C LEU A 783 -14.50 -24.22 -26.57
N ASN A 784 -14.52 -25.51 -26.23
CA ASN A 784 -13.44 -26.45 -26.50
C ASN A 784 -13.99 -27.72 -27.16
N TYR A 785 -13.22 -28.26 -28.10
CA TYR A 785 -13.48 -29.52 -28.78
C TYR A 785 -12.22 -30.39 -28.76
N PHE A 786 -12.40 -31.69 -28.51
CA PHE A 786 -11.31 -32.67 -28.51
C PHE A 786 -11.75 -33.98 -29.15
N LYS A 787 -10.94 -34.54 -30.05
CA LYS A 787 -11.20 -35.85 -30.66
C LYS A 787 -9.92 -36.62 -30.92
N THR A 788 -9.95 -37.92 -30.64
CA THR A 788 -8.87 -38.86 -30.94
C THR A 788 -9.22 -39.79 -32.10
N PHE A 789 -8.18 -40.31 -32.75
CA PHE A 789 -8.24 -41.25 -33.86
C PHE A 789 -7.15 -42.31 -33.66
N ALA A 790 -7.53 -43.58 -33.52
CA ALA A 790 -6.58 -44.67 -33.36
C ALA A 790 -5.94 -45.08 -34.71
N PHE A 791 -4.64 -45.34 -34.72
CA PHE A 791 -3.95 -45.95 -35.86
C PHE A 791 -4.13 -47.49 -35.82
N THR A 792 -4.45 -48.12 -36.95
CA THR A 792 -4.76 -49.57 -37.02
C THR A 792 -3.51 -50.46 -36.89
N SER A 793 -2.36 -49.99 -37.38
CA SER A 793 -1.11 -50.78 -37.48
C SER A 793 -0.16 -50.61 -36.30
N LYS A 794 -0.37 -49.63 -35.41
CA LYS A 794 0.51 -49.30 -34.29
C LYS A 794 -0.31 -48.80 -33.10
N VAL A 795 0.22 -48.97 -31.89
CA VAL A 795 -0.45 -48.51 -30.65
C VAL A 795 -0.27 -47.01 -30.40
N TRP A 796 -0.60 -46.22 -31.40
CA TRP A 796 -0.53 -44.75 -31.40
C TRP A 796 -1.94 -44.18 -31.58
N GLU A 797 -2.17 -42.98 -31.06
CA GLU A 797 -3.41 -42.24 -31.27
C GLU A 797 -3.12 -40.84 -31.79
N GLY A 798 -3.70 -40.48 -32.93
CA GLY A 798 -3.74 -39.09 -33.38
C GLY A 798 -4.85 -38.33 -32.63
N PHE A 799 -4.71 -37.03 -32.45
CA PHE A 799 -5.77 -36.21 -31.89
C PHE A 799 -5.83 -34.82 -32.53
N ILE A 800 -7.00 -34.21 -32.45
CA ILE A 800 -7.24 -32.81 -32.76
C ILE A 800 -7.93 -32.13 -31.58
N LYS A 801 -7.49 -30.91 -31.28
CA LYS A 801 -8.09 -30.01 -30.30
C LYS A 801 -8.45 -28.71 -31.01
N ALA A 802 -9.60 -28.14 -30.70
CA ALA A 802 -9.96 -26.82 -31.16
C ALA A 802 -10.57 -26.02 -30.01
N SER A 803 -10.23 -24.74 -29.92
CA SER A 803 -10.82 -23.83 -28.94
C SER A 803 -11.21 -22.51 -29.59
N ILE A 804 -12.31 -21.94 -29.11
CA ILE A 804 -12.77 -20.58 -29.43
C ILE A 804 -12.96 -19.86 -28.11
N ARG A 805 -12.51 -18.62 -28.02
CA ARG A 805 -12.57 -17.83 -26.79
C ARG A 805 -12.86 -16.38 -27.08
N GLY A 806 -13.48 -15.71 -26.12
CA GLY A 806 -13.67 -14.28 -26.13
C GLY A 806 -13.72 -13.74 -24.71
N GLY A 807 -13.40 -12.46 -24.56
CA GLY A 807 -13.42 -11.82 -23.25
C GLY A 807 -13.43 -10.31 -23.33
N VAL A 808 -13.78 -9.69 -22.21
CA VAL A 808 -13.81 -8.24 -22.01
C VAL A 808 -13.07 -7.88 -20.74
N ASP A 809 -12.30 -6.79 -20.80
CA ASP A 809 -11.53 -6.26 -19.69
C ASP A 809 -11.97 -4.82 -19.40
N LEU A 810 -12.13 -4.53 -18.11
CA LEU A 810 -12.56 -3.25 -17.57
C LEU A 810 -11.46 -2.68 -16.66
N PRO A 811 -10.40 -2.10 -17.24
CA PRO A 811 -9.34 -1.47 -16.48
C PRO A 811 -9.78 -0.16 -15.84
N ARG A 812 -9.32 0.05 -14.61
CA ARG A 812 -9.37 1.29 -13.84
C ARG A 812 -7.94 1.70 -13.57
N PHE A 813 -7.63 2.95 -13.94
CA PHE A 813 -6.29 3.49 -13.83
C PHE A 813 -6.24 4.48 -12.69
N THR A 814 -5.23 4.32 -11.84
CA THR A 814 -4.85 5.34 -10.86
C THR A 814 -3.38 5.65 -11.07
N PHE A 815 -3.11 6.87 -11.54
CA PHE A 815 -1.79 7.35 -11.86
C PHE A 815 -1.56 8.67 -11.14
N GLN A 816 -0.43 8.75 -10.42
CA GLN A 816 -0.01 9.94 -9.70
C GLN A 816 1.29 10.45 -10.31
N ALA A 817 1.24 11.66 -10.87
CA ALA A 817 2.43 12.42 -11.27
C ALA A 817 2.40 13.78 -10.61
N SER A 818 3.56 14.23 -10.12
CA SER A 818 3.71 15.58 -9.55
C SER A 818 2.75 15.88 -8.39
N GLY A 819 2.31 14.86 -7.64
CA GLY A 819 1.36 15.01 -6.54
C GLY A 819 -0.10 15.25 -6.96
N GLN A 820 -0.45 15.03 -8.23
CA GLN A 820 -1.81 15.10 -8.76
C GLN A 820 -2.27 13.72 -9.26
N ASP A 821 -3.54 13.38 -9.02
CA ASP A 821 -4.19 12.21 -9.62
C ASP A 821 -4.56 12.53 -11.08
N ASN A 822 -4.22 11.64 -12.01
CA ASN A 822 -4.60 11.80 -13.40
C ASN A 822 -5.48 10.63 -13.85
N THR A 823 -6.38 10.92 -14.77
CA THR A 823 -7.47 10.00 -15.13
C THR A 823 -7.40 9.65 -16.61
N ILE A 824 -7.56 8.36 -16.87
CA ILE A 824 -7.80 7.84 -18.21
C ILE A 824 -9.30 7.71 -18.38
N GLN A 825 -9.83 8.24 -19.48
CA GLN A 825 -11.24 8.18 -19.81
C GLN A 825 -11.42 7.57 -21.19
N SER A 826 -12.58 6.97 -21.42
CA SER A 826 -13.02 6.65 -22.78
C SER A 826 -13.26 7.95 -23.56
N ASN A 827 -12.81 7.98 -24.81
CA ASN A 827 -13.10 9.07 -25.74
C ASN A 827 -14.43 8.86 -26.49
N THR A 828 -15.15 7.77 -26.18
CA THR A 828 -16.43 7.43 -26.80
C THR A 828 -17.60 7.82 -25.89
N LYS A 829 -18.73 8.24 -26.49
CA LYS A 829 -19.97 8.53 -25.74
C LYS A 829 -20.62 7.30 -25.11
N ALA A 830 -20.20 6.09 -25.50
CA ALA A 830 -20.84 4.84 -25.15
C ALA A 830 -20.38 4.24 -23.80
N SER A 831 -19.25 4.69 -23.26
CA SER A 831 -18.72 4.20 -21.97
C SER A 831 -17.89 5.28 -21.28
N SER A 832 -17.98 5.37 -19.95
CA SER A 832 -17.10 6.21 -19.12
C SER A 832 -15.80 5.50 -18.72
N ILE A 833 -15.73 4.18 -18.90
CA ILE A 833 -14.57 3.34 -18.55
C ILE A 833 -13.93 2.83 -19.84
N PRO A 834 -12.59 2.89 -19.99
CA PRO A 834 -11.92 2.27 -21.12
C PRO A 834 -12.16 0.76 -21.10
N LEU A 835 -12.68 0.22 -22.21
CA LEU A 835 -12.99 -1.20 -22.37
C LEU A 835 -12.06 -1.83 -23.40
N LEU A 836 -11.58 -3.03 -23.10
CA LEU A 836 -10.87 -3.88 -24.05
C LEU A 836 -11.71 -5.13 -24.31
N TRP A 837 -11.65 -5.63 -25.53
CA TRP A 837 -12.25 -6.91 -25.88
C TRP A 837 -11.27 -7.75 -26.68
N SER A 838 -11.47 -9.05 -26.60
CA SER A 838 -10.63 -10.01 -27.28
C SER A 838 -11.46 -11.16 -27.83
N ALA A 839 -11.00 -11.72 -28.94
CA ALA A 839 -11.55 -12.92 -29.54
C ALA A 839 -10.42 -13.75 -30.14
N GLY A 840 -10.55 -15.07 -30.06
CA GLY A 840 -9.47 -15.96 -30.41
C GLY A 840 -9.94 -17.34 -30.82
N ALA A 841 -9.23 -17.94 -31.77
CA ALA A 841 -9.42 -19.33 -32.16
C ALA A 841 -8.07 -20.05 -32.22
N GLU A 842 -8.07 -21.32 -31.89
CA GLU A 842 -6.86 -22.14 -31.87
C GLU A 842 -7.18 -23.59 -32.24
N VAL A 843 -6.29 -24.21 -32.99
CA VAL A 843 -6.37 -25.63 -33.37
C VAL A 843 -5.01 -26.27 -33.16
N HIS A 844 -5.00 -27.42 -32.47
CA HIS A 844 -3.82 -28.25 -32.25
C HIS A 844 -4.05 -29.66 -32.79
N GLY A 845 -3.03 -30.20 -33.44
CA GLY A 845 -2.95 -31.61 -33.83
C GLY A 845 -1.74 -32.26 -33.17
N GLY A 846 -1.86 -33.53 -32.83
CA GLY A 846 -0.73 -34.27 -32.26
C GLY A 846 -0.89 -35.78 -32.34
N ILE A 847 0.17 -36.47 -31.93
CA ILE A 847 0.22 -37.93 -31.92
C ILE A 847 0.67 -38.38 -30.53
N THR A 848 -0.07 -39.29 -29.92
CA THR A 848 0.23 -39.89 -28.62
C THR A 848 0.98 -41.20 -28.80
N PHE A 849 2.17 -41.27 -28.23
CA PHE A 849 3.03 -42.47 -28.19
C PHE A 849 2.95 -43.11 -26.80
N TYR A 850 2.24 -44.24 -26.69
CA TYR A 850 2.08 -44.95 -25.43
C TYR A 850 3.30 -45.82 -25.08
N GLN A 851 3.72 -45.75 -23.82
CA GLN A 851 4.78 -46.57 -23.23
C GLN A 851 4.19 -47.49 -22.15
N PHE A 852 3.50 -48.55 -22.61
CA PHE A 852 2.74 -49.49 -21.78
C PHE A 852 3.47 -49.98 -20.53
N LYS A 853 4.72 -50.44 -20.68
CA LYS A 853 5.51 -50.99 -19.55
C LYS A 853 5.84 -49.95 -18.46
N ARG A 854 5.64 -48.66 -18.73
CA ARG A 854 6.02 -47.55 -17.84
C ARG A 854 4.83 -46.70 -17.38
N ASN A 855 3.60 -47.10 -17.74
CA ASN A 855 2.35 -46.37 -17.48
C ASN A 855 2.46 -44.88 -17.82
N SER A 856 3.03 -44.58 -18.99
CA SER A 856 3.25 -43.21 -19.45
C SER A 856 3.01 -43.05 -20.95
N TYR A 857 2.81 -41.82 -21.39
CA TYR A 857 2.82 -41.47 -22.81
C TYR A 857 3.57 -40.16 -23.05
N VAL A 858 4.05 -40.01 -24.28
CA VAL A 858 4.63 -38.77 -24.80
C VAL A 858 3.78 -38.33 -25.99
N ALA A 859 3.44 -37.05 -26.06
CA ALA A 859 2.65 -36.49 -27.16
C ALA A 859 3.26 -35.18 -27.66
N PRO A 860 3.96 -35.18 -28.81
CA PRO A 860 4.23 -33.95 -29.54
C PRO A 860 2.93 -33.38 -30.12
N GLU A 861 2.75 -32.07 -29.98
CA GLU A 861 1.60 -31.31 -30.48
C GLU A 861 2.10 -30.10 -31.29
N ILE A 862 1.50 -29.85 -32.45
CA ILE A 862 1.67 -28.63 -33.26
C ILE A 862 0.33 -27.92 -33.36
N GLY A 863 0.33 -26.60 -33.30
CA GLY A 863 -0.90 -25.84 -33.43
C GLY A 863 -0.71 -24.49 -34.09
N ILE A 864 -1.84 -23.97 -34.53
CA ILE A 864 -1.99 -22.62 -35.06
C ILE A 864 -3.08 -21.91 -34.27
N SER A 865 -2.85 -20.64 -33.95
CA SER A 865 -3.82 -19.79 -33.29
C SER A 865 -3.88 -18.43 -33.96
N TYR A 866 -5.04 -17.79 -33.81
CA TYR A 866 -5.24 -16.43 -34.25
C TYR A 866 -6.07 -15.69 -33.21
N ASP A 867 -5.44 -14.68 -32.62
CA ASP A 867 -6.04 -13.84 -31.60
C ASP A 867 -6.15 -12.39 -32.07
N ILE A 868 -7.26 -11.76 -31.69
CA ILE A 868 -7.48 -10.33 -31.84
C ILE A 868 -7.68 -9.75 -30.44
N LEU A 869 -6.95 -8.67 -30.16
CA LEU A 869 -7.16 -7.80 -29.01
C LEU A 869 -7.47 -6.40 -29.54
N SER A 870 -8.47 -5.73 -28.98
CA SER A 870 -8.81 -4.36 -29.37
C SER A 870 -9.23 -3.52 -28.18
N THR A 871 -8.94 -2.23 -28.26
CA THR A 871 -9.29 -1.22 -27.25
C THR A 871 -10.37 -0.29 -27.81
N LEU A 872 -11.17 0.35 -26.95
CA LEU A 872 -11.91 1.54 -27.37
C LEU A 872 -10.97 2.73 -27.53
N ASP A 873 -11.47 3.81 -28.13
CA ASP A 873 -10.74 5.08 -28.20
C ASP A 873 -10.56 5.63 -26.78
N MET A 874 -9.34 6.02 -26.43
CA MET A 874 -8.98 6.46 -25.08
C MET A 874 -8.46 7.89 -25.12
N LYS A 875 -8.71 8.64 -24.06
CA LYS A 875 -8.09 9.93 -23.83
C LYS A 875 -7.42 9.93 -22.47
N PHE A 876 -6.21 10.45 -22.44
CA PHE A 876 -5.43 10.64 -21.23
C PHE A 876 -5.29 12.13 -20.97
N LEU A 877 -5.99 12.59 -19.94
CA LEU A 877 -6.01 13.99 -19.55
C LEU A 877 -4.87 14.20 -18.55
N LYS A 878 -3.87 14.96 -18.98
CA LYS A 878 -2.75 15.35 -18.12
C LYS A 878 -3.05 16.72 -17.48
N PRO A 879 -2.70 16.93 -16.21
CA PRO A 879 -2.70 18.22 -15.53
C PRO A 879 -1.53 19.10 -16.01
N PHE A 880 -0.48 18.48 -16.55
CA PHE A 880 0.73 19.10 -17.08
C PHE A 880 1.07 18.42 -18.41
N GLY A 881 1.21 19.21 -19.47
CA GLY A 881 1.50 18.77 -20.82
C GLY A 881 0.24 18.48 -21.63
N ALA A 882 0.42 18.30 -22.92
CA ALA A 882 -0.68 18.03 -23.84
C ALA A 882 -1.37 16.70 -23.52
N SER A 883 -2.70 16.75 -23.54
CA SER A 883 -3.55 15.55 -23.46
C SER A 883 -3.23 14.61 -24.61
N GLU A 884 -3.27 13.32 -24.32
CA GLU A 884 -2.98 12.28 -25.31
C GLU A 884 -4.29 11.59 -25.71
N PHE A 885 -4.47 11.42 -27.01
CA PHE A 885 -5.62 10.75 -27.61
C PHE A 885 -5.13 9.52 -28.35
N TYR A 886 -5.87 8.44 -28.12
CA TYR A 886 -5.55 7.11 -28.57
C TYR A 886 -6.72 6.59 -29.38
N ASP A 887 -6.50 6.43 -30.68
CA ASP A 887 -7.45 5.76 -31.53
C ASP A 887 -7.48 4.27 -31.19
N ARG A 888 -8.60 3.62 -31.53
CA ARG A 888 -8.74 2.18 -31.44
C ARG A 888 -7.60 1.44 -32.13
N ILE A 889 -6.93 0.58 -31.35
CA ILE A 889 -5.88 -0.31 -31.85
C ILE A 889 -6.47 -1.71 -32.01
N TYR A 890 -6.05 -2.40 -33.06
CA TYR A 890 -6.34 -3.81 -33.31
C TYR A 890 -5.02 -4.57 -33.38
N TRP A 891 -4.75 -5.43 -32.40
CA TRP A 891 -3.61 -6.34 -32.46
C TRP A 891 -4.05 -7.66 -33.07
N HIS A 892 -3.48 -7.98 -34.22
CA HIS A 892 -3.65 -9.26 -34.89
C HIS A 892 -2.47 -10.17 -34.55
N LEU A 893 -2.75 -11.30 -33.93
CA LEU A 893 -1.74 -12.23 -33.40
C LEU A 893 -1.89 -13.61 -34.02
N PRO A 894 -1.48 -13.80 -35.29
CA PRO A 894 -1.30 -15.13 -35.86
C PRO A 894 -0.08 -15.80 -35.20
N GLN A 895 -0.28 -16.99 -34.64
CA GLN A 895 0.74 -17.70 -33.87
C GLN A 895 0.86 -19.16 -34.31
N VAL A 896 2.08 -19.68 -34.21
CA VAL A 896 2.40 -21.10 -34.41
C VAL A 896 3.00 -21.65 -33.14
N GLY A 897 2.50 -22.79 -32.68
CA GLY A 897 2.93 -23.42 -31.45
C GLY A 897 3.49 -24.82 -31.67
N LEU A 898 4.54 -25.15 -30.92
CA LEU A 898 5.07 -26.51 -30.79
C LEU A 898 5.09 -26.86 -29.32
N SER A 899 4.64 -28.04 -28.95
CA SER A 899 4.70 -28.51 -27.58
C SER A 899 4.94 -30.00 -27.46
N LEU A 900 5.50 -30.41 -26.33
CA LEU A 900 5.74 -31.78 -25.95
C LEU A 900 5.08 -32.03 -24.61
N ARG A 901 4.22 -33.03 -24.55
CA ARG A 901 3.57 -33.48 -23.33
C ARG A 901 4.14 -34.81 -22.88
N TYR A 902 4.34 -34.93 -21.58
CA TYR A 902 4.65 -36.17 -20.89
C TYR A 902 3.60 -36.42 -19.80
N TYR A 903 2.99 -37.59 -19.80
CA TYR A 903 2.01 -37.98 -18.80
C TYR A 903 2.42 -39.31 -18.19
N LYS A 904 2.42 -39.39 -16.86
CA LYS A 904 2.82 -40.59 -16.13
C LYS A 904 1.86 -40.87 -14.99
N ILE A 905 1.55 -42.14 -14.80
CA ILE A 905 0.71 -42.63 -13.72
C ILE A 905 1.57 -43.37 -12.71
N PHE A 906 1.31 -43.10 -11.43
CA PHE A 906 1.95 -43.74 -10.29
C PHE A 906 0.88 -44.43 -9.43
N GLY A 907 0.78 -45.75 -9.54
CA GLY A 907 -0.29 -46.52 -8.91
C GLY A 907 -1.68 -46.10 -9.40
N ASN A 908 -2.69 -46.28 -8.56
CA ASN A 908 -4.09 -46.03 -8.94
C ASN A 908 -4.61 -44.62 -8.60
N THR A 909 -3.84 -43.82 -7.85
CA THR A 909 -4.33 -42.56 -7.27
C THR A 909 -3.60 -41.31 -7.72
N PHE A 910 -2.31 -41.40 -8.06
CA PHE A 910 -1.47 -40.24 -8.35
C PHE A 910 -0.99 -40.21 -9.80
N ARG A 911 -0.98 -39.03 -10.40
CA ARG A 911 -0.55 -38.83 -11.78
C ARG A 911 0.23 -37.53 -11.91
N LEU A 912 1.17 -37.53 -12.84
CA LEU A 912 1.97 -36.38 -13.23
C LEU A 912 1.71 -36.06 -14.69
N ASN A 913 1.39 -34.80 -14.97
CA ASN A 913 1.31 -34.28 -16.34
C ASN A 913 2.27 -33.10 -16.48
N THR A 914 3.17 -33.19 -17.44
CA THR A 914 4.15 -32.15 -17.75
C THR A 914 3.97 -31.74 -19.20
N LYS A 915 3.89 -30.44 -19.48
CA LYS A 915 3.88 -29.90 -20.85
C LYS A 915 4.95 -28.85 -20.96
N ILE A 916 5.75 -28.92 -22.03
CA ILE A 916 6.72 -27.88 -22.38
C ILE A 916 6.39 -27.44 -23.80
N GLY A 917 6.37 -26.14 -24.07
CA GLY A 917 6.07 -25.66 -25.39
C GLY A 917 6.62 -24.28 -25.69
N ILE A 918 6.63 -23.95 -26.97
CA ILE A 918 6.96 -22.63 -27.48
C ILE A 918 5.84 -22.18 -28.41
N LYS A 919 5.50 -20.90 -28.38
CA LYS A 919 4.64 -20.24 -29.38
C LYS A 919 5.38 -19.06 -29.99
N TYR A 920 5.28 -18.90 -31.30
CA TYR A 920 5.87 -17.81 -32.04
C TYR A 920 4.77 -16.95 -32.67
N ASN A 921 4.79 -15.65 -32.42
CA ASN A 921 3.93 -14.68 -33.09
C ASN A 921 4.53 -14.31 -34.44
N ILE A 922 3.80 -14.61 -35.52
CA ILE A 922 4.22 -14.25 -36.89
C ILE A 922 4.21 -12.74 -37.06
N LEU A 923 3.22 -12.05 -36.47
CA LEU A 923 3.15 -10.60 -36.40
C LEU A 923 3.23 -10.17 -34.92
N ASN A 924 4.26 -9.40 -34.57
CA ASN A 924 4.49 -8.92 -33.21
C ASN A 924 4.60 -7.40 -33.12
N ASN A 925 4.55 -6.68 -34.23
CA ASN A 925 4.57 -5.22 -34.28
C ASN A 925 3.25 -4.75 -34.89
N GLN A 926 2.58 -3.83 -34.19
CA GLN A 926 1.35 -3.21 -34.68
C GLN A 926 1.54 -1.70 -34.77
N GLU A 927 1.24 -1.13 -35.93
CA GLU A 927 1.13 0.31 -36.09
C GLU A 927 -0.12 0.81 -35.36
N ALA A 928 0.05 1.91 -34.65
CA ALA A 928 -1.04 2.65 -34.05
C ALA A 928 -0.80 4.15 -34.23
N THR A 929 -1.91 4.89 -34.36
CA THR A 929 -1.91 6.35 -34.50
C THR A 929 -2.22 6.96 -33.15
N PHE A 930 -1.47 7.99 -32.81
CA PHE A 930 -1.55 8.65 -31.52
C PHE A 930 -1.50 10.15 -31.75
N THR A 931 -2.26 10.87 -30.95
CA THR A 931 -2.25 12.33 -30.98
C THR A 931 -1.88 12.87 -29.62
N ILE A 932 -0.88 13.75 -29.55
CA ILE A 932 -0.45 14.45 -28.34
C ILE A 932 -0.67 15.93 -28.60
N GLY A 933 -1.71 16.52 -28.00
CA GLY A 933 -2.14 17.88 -28.34
C GLY A 933 -2.61 17.95 -29.79
N GLN A 934 -1.90 18.73 -30.62
CA GLN A 934 -2.14 18.82 -32.06
C GLN A 934 -1.21 17.91 -32.89
N PHE A 935 -0.20 17.30 -32.26
CA PHE A 935 0.78 16.47 -32.95
C PHE A 935 0.24 15.06 -33.15
N SER A 936 0.08 14.65 -34.41
CA SER A 936 -0.23 13.26 -34.75
C SER A 936 1.05 12.55 -35.19
N ASN A 937 1.30 11.37 -34.63
CA ASN A 937 2.37 10.50 -35.11
C ASN A 937 1.87 9.05 -35.19
N LYS A 938 2.47 8.29 -36.11
CA LYS A 938 2.30 6.85 -36.22
C LYS A 938 3.48 6.18 -35.56
N GLY A 939 3.20 5.25 -34.65
CA GLY A 939 4.23 4.49 -33.97
C GLY A 939 3.89 3.01 -33.90
N THR A 940 4.91 2.19 -33.69
CA THR A 940 4.75 0.74 -33.54
C THR A 940 4.78 0.34 -32.09
N ILE A 941 3.75 -0.37 -31.61
CA ILE A 941 3.78 -1.07 -30.33
C ILE A 941 4.20 -2.51 -30.59
N SER A 942 5.37 -2.88 -30.06
CA SER A 942 5.89 -4.23 -30.10
C SER A 942 5.35 -5.07 -28.94
N LEU A 943 4.87 -6.26 -29.27
CA LEU A 943 4.44 -7.31 -28.36
C LEU A 943 5.49 -8.44 -28.31
N PRO A 944 5.42 -9.39 -27.37
CA PRO A 944 6.31 -10.56 -27.35
C PRO A 944 6.36 -11.26 -28.72
N ALA A 945 7.55 -11.62 -29.17
CA ALA A 945 7.71 -12.44 -30.38
C ALA A 945 7.56 -13.93 -30.07
N VAL A 946 8.07 -14.35 -28.90
CA VAL A 946 8.12 -15.76 -28.45
C VAL A 946 7.52 -15.89 -27.07
N TYR A 947 6.75 -16.96 -26.88
CA TYR A 947 6.27 -17.43 -25.59
C TYR A 947 6.89 -18.79 -25.29
N GLY A 948 7.57 -18.92 -24.15
CA GLY A 948 7.96 -20.21 -23.58
C GLY A 948 6.95 -20.65 -22.53
N ASN A 949 6.50 -21.90 -22.58
CA ASN A 949 5.53 -22.45 -21.65
C ASN A 949 6.07 -23.72 -20.97
N LEU A 950 5.89 -23.79 -19.65
CA LEU A 950 6.11 -24.95 -18.82
C LEU A 950 4.88 -25.16 -17.92
N SER A 951 4.24 -26.33 -18.01
CA SER A 951 3.12 -26.72 -17.14
C SER A 951 3.47 -27.99 -16.39
N LEU A 952 3.24 -27.99 -15.08
CA LEU A 952 3.42 -29.12 -14.17
C LEU A 952 2.15 -29.35 -13.37
N ASP A 953 1.50 -30.49 -13.57
CA ASP A 953 0.28 -30.86 -12.86
C ASP A 953 0.48 -32.14 -12.04
N PHE A 954 0.13 -32.03 -10.76
CA PHE A 954 0.02 -33.14 -9.84
C PHE A 954 -1.45 -33.47 -9.66
N ILE A 955 -1.86 -34.68 -10.00
CA ILE A 955 -3.27 -35.07 -10.08
C ILE A 955 -3.53 -36.20 -9.09
N TRP A 956 -4.54 -36.03 -8.24
CA TRP A 956 -4.98 -37.00 -7.24
C TRP A 956 -6.44 -37.40 -7.42
N MET A 957 -6.66 -38.70 -7.31
CA MET A 957 -7.98 -39.31 -7.21
C MET A 957 -8.46 -39.33 -5.77
N VAL A 958 -9.28 -38.35 -5.39
CA VAL A 958 -9.76 -38.22 -3.99
C VAL A 958 -10.88 -39.23 -3.71
N ARG A 959 -11.78 -39.43 -4.68
CA ARG A 959 -12.89 -40.41 -4.62
C ARG A 959 -13.20 -40.90 -6.04
N LYS A 960 -14.01 -41.95 -6.15
CA LYS A 960 -14.53 -42.41 -7.46
C LYS A 960 -15.20 -41.23 -8.19
N ASN A 961 -14.76 -40.93 -9.41
CA ASN A 961 -15.28 -39.84 -10.24
C ASN A 961 -14.95 -38.41 -9.74
N HIS A 962 -14.04 -38.27 -8.77
CA HIS A 962 -13.57 -36.97 -8.26
C HIS A 962 -12.06 -36.86 -8.43
N GLU A 963 -11.63 -35.81 -9.10
CA GLU A 963 -10.23 -35.48 -9.34
C GLU A 963 -9.92 -34.13 -8.70
N LEU A 964 -8.80 -34.08 -7.98
CA LEU A 964 -8.19 -32.86 -7.48
C LEU A 964 -6.80 -32.75 -8.10
N SER A 965 -6.44 -31.60 -8.66
CA SER A 965 -5.09 -31.39 -9.19
C SER A 965 -4.50 -30.08 -8.70
N LEU A 966 -3.20 -30.07 -8.46
CA LEU A 966 -2.40 -28.87 -8.21
C LEU A 966 -1.51 -28.62 -9.41
N GLY A 967 -1.68 -27.47 -10.06
CA GLY A 967 -0.91 -27.06 -11.21
C GLY A 967 0.04 -25.91 -10.88
N TYR A 968 1.26 -25.99 -11.41
CA TYR A 968 2.23 -24.90 -11.46
C TYR A 968 2.61 -24.64 -12.92
N ASP A 969 2.31 -23.44 -13.41
CA ASP A 969 2.58 -23.02 -14.78
C ASP A 969 3.59 -21.86 -14.80
N GLY A 970 4.57 -21.95 -15.69
CA GLY A 970 5.55 -20.90 -15.98
C GLY A 970 5.41 -20.44 -17.43
N LEU A 971 5.26 -19.14 -17.64
CA LEU A 971 5.15 -18.50 -18.94
C LEU A 971 6.25 -17.45 -19.10
N PHE A 972 7.03 -17.56 -20.16
CA PHE A 972 8.18 -16.70 -20.43
C PHE A 972 7.90 -15.87 -21.68
N TYR A 973 8.14 -14.56 -21.61
CA TYR A 973 7.96 -13.63 -22.72
C TYR A 973 9.32 -13.16 -23.23
N ALA A 974 9.48 -13.10 -24.54
CA ALA A 974 10.64 -12.45 -25.15
C ALA A 974 10.29 -11.84 -26.51
N ASN A 975 10.84 -10.65 -26.79
CA ASN A 975 10.88 -10.08 -28.14
C ASN A 975 12.33 -9.77 -28.56
N LYS A 976 12.97 -8.81 -27.91
CA LYS A 976 14.35 -8.39 -28.20
C LYS A 976 15.22 -8.49 -26.96
N PHE A 977 16.49 -8.87 -27.15
CA PHE A 977 17.51 -8.90 -26.08
C PHE A 977 18.52 -7.77 -26.32
N VAL A 978 18.21 -6.59 -25.79
CA VAL A 978 19.04 -5.39 -25.96
C VAL A 978 19.82 -5.14 -24.68
N LYS A 979 21.14 -4.96 -24.78
CA LYS A 979 22.02 -4.70 -23.62
C LYS A 979 22.11 -3.22 -23.25
N ASP A 980 21.91 -2.34 -24.21
CA ASP A 980 22.02 -0.89 -24.02
C ASP A 980 20.66 -0.27 -23.64
N LYS A 981 20.58 0.22 -22.39
CA LYS A 981 19.38 0.81 -21.80
C LYS A 981 18.96 2.15 -22.40
N GLN A 982 19.80 2.80 -23.19
CA GLN A 982 19.48 4.09 -23.81
C GLN A 982 19.09 4.01 -25.29
N SER A 983 19.17 2.82 -25.89
CA SER A 983 18.81 2.63 -27.29
C SER A 983 17.29 2.72 -27.52
N LYS A 984 16.88 3.22 -28.70
CA LYS A 984 15.47 3.17 -29.16
C LYS A 984 14.90 1.73 -29.13
N GLU A 985 15.77 0.73 -29.27
CA GLU A 985 15.38 -0.68 -29.23
C GLU A 985 15.07 -1.19 -27.82
N TYR A 986 15.68 -0.63 -26.78
CA TYR A 986 15.38 -0.96 -25.39
C TYR A 986 13.96 -0.54 -25.00
N ASN A 987 13.49 0.62 -25.47
CA ASN A 987 12.13 1.11 -25.22
C ASN A 987 11.02 0.23 -25.84
N GLN A 988 11.39 -0.74 -26.67
CA GLN A 988 10.48 -1.72 -27.28
C GLN A 988 10.60 -3.13 -26.66
N GLN A 989 11.41 -3.30 -25.61
CA GLN A 989 11.60 -4.59 -24.97
C GLN A 989 10.30 -5.09 -24.31
N PHE A 990 10.00 -6.37 -24.45
CA PHE A 990 8.91 -7.04 -23.74
C PHE A 990 9.38 -8.41 -23.30
N ASN A 991 10.07 -8.45 -22.17
CA ASN A 991 10.68 -9.68 -21.64
C ASN A 991 10.30 -9.89 -20.19
N GLY A 992 9.98 -11.12 -19.80
CA GLY A 992 9.60 -11.39 -18.42
C GLY A 992 9.13 -12.81 -18.19
N VAL A 993 8.62 -13.03 -16.98
CA VAL A 993 8.08 -14.31 -16.55
C VAL A 993 6.78 -14.11 -15.79
N THR A 994 5.82 -14.98 -16.04
CA THR A 994 4.66 -15.21 -15.18
C THR A 994 4.78 -16.59 -14.58
N THR A 995 4.47 -16.68 -13.29
CA THR A 995 4.24 -17.94 -12.60
C THR A 995 2.81 -18.00 -12.10
N THR A 996 2.20 -19.16 -12.21
CA THR A 996 0.81 -19.39 -11.85
C THR A 996 0.71 -20.63 -10.97
N LEU A 997 -0.05 -20.50 -9.90
CA LEU A 997 -0.50 -21.62 -9.08
C LEU A 997 -2.00 -21.80 -9.26
N ASN A 998 -2.44 -23.02 -9.54
CA ASN A 998 -3.86 -23.31 -9.72
C ASN A 998 -4.27 -24.61 -9.05
N LEU A 999 -5.52 -24.64 -8.59
CA LEU A 999 -6.14 -25.81 -7.97
C LEU A 999 -7.34 -26.21 -8.83
N LYS A 1000 -7.36 -27.46 -9.28
CA LYS A 1000 -8.34 -27.99 -10.23
C LYS A 1000 -9.22 -29.00 -9.50
N TYR A 1001 -10.52 -28.82 -9.51
CA TYR A 1001 -11.47 -29.85 -9.08
C TYR A 1001 -12.34 -30.27 -10.26
N ALA A 1002 -12.44 -31.58 -10.52
CA ALA A 1002 -13.28 -32.12 -11.56
C ALA A 1002 -14.17 -33.27 -11.06
N TYR A 1003 -15.39 -33.32 -11.58
CA TYR A 1003 -16.41 -34.31 -11.22
C TYR A 1003 -17.08 -34.89 -12.47
N TRP A 1004 -17.10 -36.22 -12.58
CA TRP A 1004 -17.76 -36.93 -13.69
C TRP A 1004 -19.11 -37.52 -13.27
N PHE A 1005 -20.13 -37.29 -14.09
CA PHE A 1005 -21.51 -37.75 -13.85
C PHE A 1005 -22.25 -38.12 -15.15
N GLY A 1006 -23.48 -38.61 -15.02
CA GLY A 1006 -24.29 -39.12 -16.14
C GLY A 1006 -23.82 -40.50 -16.64
N GLY A 1007 -24.25 -40.90 -17.84
CA GLY A 1007 -23.96 -42.22 -18.42
C GLY A 1007 -24.92 -43.33 -18.01
N THR A 1008 -25.27 -44.20 -18.96
CA THR A 1008 -26.04 -45.44 -18.72
C THR A 1008 -25.25 -46.62 -19.27
N ASP A 1009 -25.09 -47.68 -18.47
CA ASP A 1009 -24.40 -48.92 -18.87
C ASP A 1009 -25.23 -49.81 -19.81
N TYR A 1010 -26.45 -49.37 -20.19
CA TYR A 1010 -27.39 -50.14 -21.00
C TYR A 1010 -27.32 -49.78 -22.49
N VAL A 1011 -27.13 -50.80 -23.33
CA VAL A 1011 -27.37 -50.70 -24.77
C VAL A 1011 -28.85 -50.94 -25.01
N LYS A 1012 -29.53 -50.03 -25.71
CA LYS A 1012 -30.90 -50.26 -26.18
C LYS A 1012 -30.87 -50.73 -27.65
N ASP A 1013 -31.65 -51.76 -27.99
CA ASP A 1013 -31.85 -52.14 -29.39
C ASP A 1013 -32.67 -51.07 -30.15
N LYS A 1014 -32.91 -51.27 -31.46
CA LYS A 1014 -33.72 -50.36 -32.30
C LYS A 1014 -35.18 -50.21 -31.83
N GLU A 1015 -35.62 -51.11 -30.95
CA GLU A 1015 -36.97 -51.18 -30.40
C GLU A 1015 -37.02 -50.67 -28.93
N GLY A 1016 -35.89 -50.18 -28.41
CA GLY A 1016 -35.78 -49.58 -27.08
C GLY A 1016 -35.47 -50.56 -25.93
N ASN A 1017 -35.27 -51.85 -26.21
CA ASN A 1017 -35.06 -52.87 -25.18
C ASN A 1017 -33.62 -52.90 -24.68
N VAL A 1018 -33.46 -53.01 -23.37
CA VAL A 1018 -32.16 -53.02 -22.70
C VAL A 1018 -31.48 -54.39 -22.86
N ILE A 1019 -30.33 -54.41 -23.52
CA ILE A 1019 -29.45 -55.59 -23.60
C ILE A 1019 -28.42 -55.48 -22.46
N SER A 1020 -28.60 -56.30 -21.41
CA SER A 1020 -27.70 -56.41 -20.25
C SER A 1020 -26.49 -57.30 -20.56
N THR A 1021 -25.30 -56.89 -20.10
CA THR A 1021 -24.05 -57.68 -20.15
C THR A 1021 -23.85 -58.62 -18.95
N LYS A 1022 -24.80 -58.73 -18.01
CA LYS A 1022 -24.72 -59.65 -16.87
C LYS A 1022 -25.89 -60.64 -16.85
N SER A 1023 -25.62 -61.89 -17.21
CA SER A 1023 -26.51 -63.01 -16.89
C SER A 1023 -26.30 -63.44 -15.44
N THR A 1024 -26.97 -62.80 -14.49
CA THR A 1024 -27.20 -63.40 -13.17
C THR A 1024 -28.47 -64.24 -13.22
N LYS A 1025 -28.34 -65.47 -13.75
CA LYS A 1025 -29.20 -66.59 -13.35
C LYS A 1025 -28.28 -67.68 -12.81
N LYS A 1026 -28.26 -67.86 -11.48
CA LYS A 1026 -27.63 -69.00 -10.82
C LYS A 1026 -28.27 -70.30 -11.36
N PRO A 1027 -27.51 -71.24 -11.94
CA PRO A 1027 -28.01 -72.59 -12.15
C PRO A 1027 -27.87 -73.41 -10.85
N LYS A 1028 -28.86 -74.25 -10.58
CA LYS A 1028 -28.87 -75.23 -9.49
C LYS A 1028 -27.74 -76.25 -9.66
N LYS A 1029 -27.21 -76.71 -8.51
CA LYS A 1029 -26.18 -77.75 -8.37
C LYS A 1029 -26.52 -79.03 -9.16
N SER A 1030 -25.57 -79.51 -9.96
CA SER A 1030 -25.41 -80.92 -10.31
C SER A 1030 -23.91 -81.28 -10.35
N LYS A 1031 -23.60 -82.52 -9.97
CA LYS A 1031 -22.27 -83.06 -9.60
C LYS A 1031 -21.24 -83.10 -10.77
N PRO A 1032 -19.93 -83.18 -10.48
CA PRO A 1032 -18.88 -82.91 -11.47
C PRO A 1032 -18.55 -84.13 -12.33
N LYS A 1033 -18.36 -83.90 -13.64
CA LYS A 1033 -17.55 -84.77 -14.51
C LYS A 1033 -16.28 -84.00 -14.91
N LYS A 1034 -15.13 -84.61 -14.64
CA LYS A 1034 -13.79 -84.11 -15.01
C LYS A 1034 -13.67 -83.98 -16.53
N GLN A 1035 -13.19 -82.82 -17.01
CA GLN A 1035 -12.46 -82.75 -18.28
C GLN A 1035 -11.41 -81.61 -18.28
N LYS A 1036 -10.18 -82.06 -18.59
CA LYS A 1036 -8.94 -81.43 -19.09
C LYS A 1036 -8.71 -79.91 -18.96
N LYS A 1037 -7.61 -79.59 -18.27
CA LYS A 1037 -6.89 -78.30 -18.27
C LYS A 1037 -6.56 -77.86 -19.69
N SER A 1038 -6.98 -76.65 -20.07
CA SER A 1038 -6.29 -75.86 -21.10
C SER A 1038 -5.60 -74.69 -20.39
N ASN A 1039 -4.29 -74.58 -20.55
CA ASN A 1039 -3.48 -73.51 -19.99
C ASN A 1039 -3.73 -72.22 -20.78
N LYS A 1040 -4.74 -71.44 -20.38
CA LYS A 1040 -4.79 -70.01 -20.70
C LYS A 1040 -4.31 -69.27 -19.45
N LYS A 1041 -3.03 -68.86 -19.44
CA LYS A 1041 -2.48 -67.96 -18.42
C LYS A 1041 -3.23 -66.63 -18.53
N VAL A 1042 -4.19 -66.44 -17.64
CA VAL A 1042 -4.75 -65.12 -17.32
C VAL A 1042 -3.71 -64.45 -16.43
N TYR A 1043 -3.03 -63.42 -16.95
CA TYR A 1043 -2.26 -62.51 -16.11
C TYR A 1043 -3.26 -61.62 -15.38
N TYR A 1044 -3.55 -61.94 -14.13
CA TYR A 1044 -3.96 -60.91 -13.17
C TYR A 1044 -2.71 -60.06 -12.92
N ILE A 1045 -2.75 -58.81 -13.36
CA ILE A 1045 -1.82 -57.79 -12.86
C ILE A 1045 -2.54 -57.18 -11.67
N ASP A 1046 -2.19 -57.65 -10.47
CA ASP A 1046 -2.40 -56.87 -9.26
C ASP A 1046 -1.60 -55.58 -9.40
N GLY A 1047 -2.28 -54.45 -9.21
CA GLY A 1047 -1.73 -53.10 -9.22
C GLY A 1047 -2.52 -52.21 -8.27
#